data_AF-A0A953Y5H1-F1
#
_entry.id   AF-A0A953Y5H1-F1
#
_cell.length_a   1.000
_cell.length_b   1.000
_cell.length_c   1.000
_cell.angle_alpha   90.00
_cell.angle_beta   90.00
_cell.angle_gamma   90.00
#
_symmetry.space_group_name_H-M   'P 1'
#
loop_
_entity.id
_entity.type
_entity.pdbx_description
1 polymer ?
#
loop_
_entity_poly.entity_id
_entity_poly.type
_entity_poly.pdbx_seq_one_letter_code
_entity_poly.pdbx_strand_id
1 'polypeptide(L)'
;MSDTPTPDPSPAPQADPASAPTVLAPAPVDPRPAVRRPQLGRVLFAAGALTLPLGVGVGLGFWISDAGVRWIPLVGWLLVGWILGLLIMIGGATLMGPAVGSPKGRKRIFACAMLVLLAAGARLGVAWLNQPGPLAAMGPVEFARTVRDDTARYQALDRQLDGVVRAVRELSVFQGDDPEGVLSGDDEAALVEGWLAYLDLAFSLDQQRVFYEDYYRLDLSRVERGRHLQSFLLTYAAELSLYHHTADLIDLVESRPNVITFLNQARADAGLPADSYAALREELTGVSDLSRVVAGKQYLAYLDRMHRAREEAELLGSGPLWDEVEAHLRQIETRRKRELAALTVTSDVAPLKRTVKHTVFPVQKQVAELMGDVRVRRPGRYLIGDEDLARLLPMLQPGDVLLGRKNWYLSNVGLPGFWPHAMLYVGTNEQLAASLDADPEVLAWVERSCGRPLTFSDYLAQTYPRAWAERLAHADEHPLTVLEAVSEGVLQSTLQHASGDYFAAMRPRLAPWVKAQAIARAFGYLDRPYDFDFDFASDQSLVCSEVVWRAYRPQEGAPGLELPLVQVVGRPTLSPNEMARVYAREHGTPQAQFDFVAFIDAREADQSTFFADEAAFRASGERSKWDFSQE
;
A
#
# COMPACT_ATOMS: atom_id res chain seq x y z
N MET A 1 -8.13 30.84 72.45
CA MET A 1 -8.39 31.85 73.50
C MET A 1 -8.40 33.18 72.76
N SER A 2 -9.58 33.69 72.38
CA SER A 2 -10.40 34.60 73.20
C SER A 2 -9.63 35.88 73.48
N ASP A 3 -10.10 37.10 73.33
CA ASP A 3 -11.36 37.72 72.97
C ASP A 3 -10.97 39.19 72.76
N THR A 4 -11.75 39.94 71.98
CA THR A 4 -11.74 41.41 71.99
C THR A 4 -11.94 41.96 73.41
N PRO A 5 -11.41 43.15 73.73
CA PRO A 5 -12.31 44.31 73.79
C PRO A 5 -11.69 45.70 73.47
N THR A 6 -12.57 46.60 73.02
CA THR A 6 -12.53 48.08 73.07
C THR A 6 -12.39 48.60 74.52
N PRO A 7 -12.00 49.87 74.84
CA PRO A 7 -12.64 51.11 74.35
C PRO A 7 -11.81 52.44 74.30
N ASP A 8 -12.46 53.49 73.79
CA ASP A 8 -12.20 54.95 73.85
C ASP A 8 -12.25 55.48 75.31
N PRO A 9 -11.75 56.69 75.72
CA PRO A 9 -12.25 58.01 75.28
C PRO A 9 -11.26 59.23 75.26
N SER A 10 -11.61 60.26 74.45
CA SER A 10 -11.57 61.76 74.60
C SER A 10 -10.78 62.45 75.78
N PRO A 11 -10.39 63.77 75.73
CA PRO A 11 -11.05 64.90 75.02
C PRO A 11 -10.13 66.02 74.43
N ALA A 12 -10.77 66.99 73.77
CA ALA A 12 -10.23 68.26 73.24
C ALA A 12 -9.75 69.27 74.32
N PRO A 13 -9.08 70.38 73.93
CA PRO A 13 -9.84 71.64 73.82
C PRO A 13 -9.36 72.66 72.75
N GLN A 14 -10.37 73.40 72.26
CA GLN A 14 -10.50 74.85 71.99
C GLN A 14 -9.39 75.69 71.33
N ALA A 15 -9.90 76.54 70.43
CA ALA A 15 -9.28 77.55 69.58
C ALA A 15 -8.90 78.85 70.32
N ASP A 16 -7.96 79.61 69.75
CA ASP A 16 -8.16 81.03 69.37
C ASP A 16 -7.01 81.54 68.46
N PRO A 17 -7.09 82.73 67.82
CA PRO A 17 -6.76 82.92 66.42
C PRO A 17 -5.61 83.92 66.21
N ALA A 18 -5.37 84.24 64.93
CA ALA A 18 -4.58 85.38 64.45
C ALA A 18 -3.05 85.24 64.49
N SER A 19 -2.50 84.87 63.33
CA SER A 19 -1.44 85.66 62.67
C SER A 19 -1.09 84.99 61.34
N ALA A 20 -1.45 85.63 60.23
CA ALA A 20 -0.85 85.32 58.93
C ALA A 20 0.66 85.57 58.99
N PRO A 21 1.47 84.78 58.27
CA PRO A 21 2.02 85.36 57.05
C PRO A 21 2.12 84.37 55.87
N THR A 22 1.82 84.93 54.70
CA THR A 22 2.57 84.80 53.45
C THR A 22 2.98 83.40 52.97
N VAL A 23 2.21 82.96 51.99
CA VAL A 23 2.45 81.90 51.00
C VAL A 23 3.92 81.80 50.56
N LEU A 24 4.53 80.64 50.84
CA LEU A 24 5.69 80.11 50.13
C LEU A 24 5.27 78.76 49.53
N ALA A 25 5.22 78.70 48.19
CA ALA A 25 4.86 77.51 47.45
C ALA A 25 5.83 76.35 47.75
N PRO A 26 5.36 75.11 47.95
CA PRO A 26 6.26 73.97 48.10
C PRO A 26 6.92 73.65 46.76
N ALA A 27 8.24 73.47 46.80
CA ALA A 27 9.07 72.99 45.70
C ALA A 27 8.55 71.63 45.17
N PRO A 28 8.63 71.38 43.85
CA PRO A 28 8.22 70.11 43.29
C PRO A 28 9.16 69.00 43.76
N VAL A 29 8.56 67.95 44.34
CA VAL A 29 9.20 66.66 44.57
C VAL A 29 9.60 66.09 43.20
N ASP A 30 10.90 65.88 43.01
CA ASP A 30 11.47 65.24 41.83
C ASP A 30 11.00 63.78 41.75
N PRO A 31 10.18 63.38 40.76
CA PRO A 31 9.90 61.99 40.51
C PRO A 31 11.08 61.41 39.74
N ARG A 32 11.81 60.49 40.39
CA ARG A 32 12.74 59.55 39.74
C ARG A 32 12.22 59.16 38.34
N PRO A 33 13.08 59.08 37.32
CA PRO A 33 12.63 59.02 35.94
C PRO A 33 11.79 57.77 35.75
N ALA A 34 10.49 57.94 35.48
CA ALA A 34 9.65 56.93 34.87
C ALA A 34 10.19 56.71 33.44
N VAL A 35 11.28 55.95 33.33
CA VAL A 35 11.91 55.61 32.05
C VAL A 35 10.92 54.76 31.24
N ARG A 36 10.24 55.44 30.33
CA ARG A 36 10.02 55.04 28.93
C ARG A 36 9.16 53.82 28.61
N ARG A 37 8.20 53.38 29.45
CA ARG A 37 7.22 52.36 29.01
C ARG A 37 6.48 52.70 27.69
N PRO A 38 5.94 53.92 27.50
CA PRO A 38 5.24 54.27 26.25
C PRO A 38 6.18 54.61 25.08
N GLN A 39 7.42 55.04 25.33
CA GLN A 39 8.41 55.26 24.27
C GLN A 39 8.96 53.92 23.76
N LEU A 40 9.25 52.97 24.65
CA LEU A 40 9.64 51.61 24.28
C LEU A 40 8.53 50.92 23.48
N GLY A 41 7.26 51.06 23.90
CA GLY A 41 6.11 50.55 23.15
C GLY A 41 5.99 51.13 21.73
N ARG A 42 6.30 52.43 21.53
CA ARG A 42 6.34 53.07 20.18
C ARG A 42 7.42 52.50 19.30
N VAL A 43 8.61 52.28 19.85
CA VAL A 43 9.73 51.70 19.10
C VAL A 43 9.41 50.25 18.70
N LEU A 44 8.88 49.45 19.62
CA LEU A 44 8.49 48.06 19.34
C LEU A 44 7.34 47.96 18.31
N PHE A 45 6.32 48.80 18.43
CA PHE A 45 5.22 48.85 17.47
C PHE A 45 5.70 49.27 16.08
N ALA A 46 6.52 50.32 15.98
CA ALA A 46 7.09 50.75 14.71
C ALA A 46 8.00 49.68 14.08
N ALA A 47 8.82 49.00 14.89
CA ALA A 47 9.69 47.92 14.43
C ALA A 47 8.88 46.73 13.88
N GLY A 48 7.82 46.30 14.56
CA GLY A 48 6.96 45.25 14.03
C GLY A 48 6.14 45.69 12.80
N ALA A 49 5.68 46.95 12.76
CA ALA A 49 4.94 47.48 11.61
C ALA A 49 5.77 47.52 10.32
N LEU A 50 7.09 47.72 10.44
CA LEU A 50 8.05 47.66 9.32
C LEU A 50 8.18 46.26 8.71
N THR A 51 7.96 45.19 9.48
CA THR A 51 8.04 43.81 8.99
C THR A 51 6.77 43.35 8.26
N LEU A 52 5.67 44.08 8.39
CA LEU A 52 4.35 43.72 7.86
C LEU A 52 4.28 43.79 6.31
N PRO A 53 4.71 44.89 5.66
CA PRO A 53 4.79 44.99 4.21
C PRO A 53 5.79 43.99 3.61
N LEU A 54 6.86 43.66 4.34
CA LEU A 54 7.84 42.64 3.95
C LEU A 54 7.21 41.25 3.92
N GLY A 55 6.42 40.86 4.92
CA GLY A 55 5.71 39.58 4.90
C GLY A 55 4.62 39.49 3.83
N VAL A 56 3.88 40.58 3.61
CA VAL A 56 2.88 40.64 2.52
C VAL A 56 3.56 40.63 1.15
N GLY A 57 4.66 41.36 0.98
CA GLY A 57 5.43 41.41 -0.26
C GLY A 57 6.15 40.10 -0.58
N VAL A 58 6.63 39.37 0.44
CA VAL A 58 7.18 38.02 0.29
C VAL A 58 6.06 37.02 -0.02
N GLY A 59 4.89 37.13 0.62
CA GLY A 59 3.73 36.27 0.32
C GLY A 59 3.14 36.49 -1.07
N LEU A 60 3.00 37.74 -1.52
CA LEU A 60 2.59 38.09 -2.89
C LEU A 60 3.70 37.78 -3.90
N GLY A 61 4.96 38.05 -3.57
CA GLY A 61 6.11 37.74 -4.40
C GLY A 61 6.26 36.24 -4.63
N PHE A 62 6.03 35.43 -3.59
CA PHE A 62 5.96 33.97 -3.65
C PHE A 62 4.79 33.48 -4.51
N TRP A 63 3.61 34.11 -4.40
CA TRP A 63 2.44 33.79 -5.22
C TRP A 63 2.61 34.20 -6.69
N ILE A 64 3.34 35.30 -6.96
CA ILE A 64 3.63 35.80 -8.31
C ILE A 64 4.83 35.08 -8.94
N SER A 65 5.76 34.54 -8.14
CA SER A 65 6.97 33.87 -8.63
C SER A 65 6.80 32.37 -8.89
N ASP A 66 5.61 31.81 -8.75
CA ASP A 66 5.45 30.35 -8.71
C ASP A 66 5.51 29.71 -10.11
N ALA A 67 6.74 29.49 -10.55
CA ALA A 67 7.17 28.64 -11.66
C ALA A 67 8.14 27.55 -11.15
N GLY A 68 7.85 26.94 -9.98
CA GLY A 68 8.40 25.66 -9.58
C GLY A 68 9.78 25.67 -8.92
N VAL A 69 9.88 26.21 -7.69
CA VAL A 69 11.03 25.97 -6.80
C VAL A 69 10.54 25.55 -5.42
N ARG A 70 11.14 24.46 -4.91
CA ARG A 70 10.94 23.88 -3.56
C ARG A 70 10.67 24.92 -2.48
N TRP A 71 9.76 24.59 -1.57
CA TRP A 71 9.61 25.26 -0.28
C TRP A 71 10.93 25.24 0.51
N ILE A 72 11.74 26.28 0.36
CA ILE A 72 13.02 26.40 1.08
C ILE A 72 12.72 26.66 2.56
N PRO A 73 13.41 26.01 3.53
CA PRO A 73 13.27 26.28 4.97
C PRO A 73 13.35 27.77 5.35
N LEU A 74 13.96 28.60 4.49
CA LEU A 74 14.01 30.05 4.60
C LEU A 74 12.62 30.70 4.69
N VAL A 75 11.61 30.24 3.95
CA VAL A 75 10.23 30.78 4.02
C VAL A 75 9.58 30.45 5.36
N GLY A 76 9.87 29.26 5.91
CA GLY A 76 9.47 28.91 7.26
C GLY A 76 10.06 29.85 8.31
N TRP A 77 11.34 30.20 8.20
CA TRP A 77 12.00 31.18 9.06
C TRP A 77 11.49 32.61 8.84
N LEU A 78 11.09 32.96 7.62
CA LEU A 78 10.44 34.25 7.32
C LEU A 78 9.03 34.34 7.93
N LEU A 79 8.27 33.24 7.94
CA LEU A 79 6.95 33.16 8.58
C LEU A 79 7.07 33.21 10.11
N VAL A 80 8.10 32.58 10.68
CA VAL A 80 8.47 32.73 12.10
C VAL A 80 8.88 34.18 12.40
N GLY A 81 9.67 34.82 11.53
CA GLY A 81 10.04 36.23 11.65
C GLY A 81 8.83 37.16 11.59
N TRP A 82 7.83 36.84 10.76
CA TRP A 82 6.58 37.59 10.64
C TRP A 82 5.66 37.41 11.84
N ILE A 83 5.53 36.17 12.35
CA ILE A 83 4.84 35.88 13.61
C ILE A 83 5.51 36.63 14.76
N LEU A 84 6.84 36.63 14.83
CA LEU A 84 7.59 37.36 15.84
C LEU A 84 7.37 38.88 15.73
N GLY A 85 7.35 39.43 14.51
CA GLY A 85 7.01 40.85 14.26
C GLY A 85 5.60 41.23 14.71
N LEU A 86 4.62 40.35 14.47
CA LEU A 86 3.24 40.50 14.97
C LEU A 86 3.15 40.43 16.50
N LEU A 87 3.86 39.51 17.13
CA LEU A 87 3.94 39.38 18.59
C LEU A 87 4.61 40.62 19.22
N ILE A 88 5.68 41.14 18.60
CA ILE A 88 6.36 42.37 19.01
C ILE A 88 5.43 43.58 18.87
N MET A 89 4.61 43.65 17.81
CA MET A 89 3.58 44.69 17.66
C MET A 89 2.51 44.60 18.75
N ILE A 90 2.03 43.40 19.06
CA ILE A 90 1.04 43.17 20.12
C ILE A 90 1.63 43.57 21.48
N GLY A 91 2.88 43.18 21.79
CA GLY A 91 3.60 43.57 23.01
C GLY A 91 3.88 45.08 23.09
N GLY A 92 4.23 45.72 21.96
CA GLY A 92 4.39 47.17 21.89
C GLY A 92 3.08 47.91 22.16
N ALA A 93 1.98 47.42 21.59
CA ALA A 93 0.64 47.99 21.79
C ALA A 93 0.12 47.82 23.23
N THR A 94 0.46 46.74 23.93
CA THR A 94 0.09 46.55 25.35
C THR A 94 0.93 47.43 26.29
N LEU A 95 2.21 47.66 25.97
CA LEU A 95 3.12 48.54 26.74
C LEU A 95 2.82 50.05 26.59
N MET A 96 2.08 50.45 25.55
CA MET A 96 1.73 51.85 25.25
C MET A 96 0.64 52.48 26.13
N GLY A 97 0.03 51.76 27.09
CA GLY A 97 -1.15 52.26 27.82
C GLY A 97 -2.42 52.13 26.96
N PRO A 98 -3.56 52.80 27.26
CA PRO A 98 -4.91 52.31 26.95
C PRO A 98 -5.34 52.38 25.46
N ALA A 99 -4.53 51.88 24.53
CA ALA A 99 -5.01 51.22 23.32
C ALA A 99 -5.94 50.03 23.66
N VAL A 100 -5.79 49.45 24.86
CA VAL A 100 -6.71 48.47 25.47
C VAL A 100 -8.02 49.11 25.98
N GLY A 101 -8.11 50.43 26.08
CA GLY A 101 -9.31 51.14 26.55
C GLY A 101 -10.33 51.48 25.46
N SER A 102 -9.89 51.67 24.21
CA SER A 102 -10.80 52.02 23.12
C SER A 102 -11.33 50.78 22.38
N PRO A 103 -12.61 50.76 21.97
CA PRO A 103 -13.19 49.65 21.20
C PRO A 103 -12.42 49.36 19.90
N LYS A 104 -11.86 50.40 19.26
CA LYS A 104 -11.06 50.29 18.02
C LYS A 104 -9.70 49.63 18.27
N GLY A 105 -9.04 49.91 19.40
CA GLY A 105 -7.76 49.30 19.75
C GLY A 105 -7.88 47.82 20.12
N ARG A 106 -8.92 47.43 20.87
CA ARG A 106 -9.22 46.02 21.16
C ARG A 106 -9.51 45.21 19.89
N LYS A 107 -10.29 45.76 18.96
CA LYS A 107 -10.57 45.12 17.66
C LYS A 107 -9.29 44.87 16.84
N ARG A 108 -8.34 45.81 16.86
CA ARG A 108 -7.04 45.66 16.17
C ARG A 108 -6.17 44.58 16.80
N ILE A 109 -6.10 44.53 18.13
CA ILE A 109 -5.35 43.49 18.86
C ILE A 109 -5.95 42.10 18.60
N PHE A 110 -7.28 41.98 18.65
CA PHE A 110 -7.98 40.73 18.32
C PHE A 110 -7.73 40.31 16.86
N ALA A 111 -7.77 41.23 15.90
CA ALA A 111 -7.46 40.94 14.51
C ALA A 111 -6.01 40.46 14.32
N CYS A 112 -5.05 41.10 14.97
CA CYS A 112 -3.64 40.67 14.94
C CYS A 112 -3.43 39.31 15.61
N ALA A 113 -4.06 39.05 16.76
CA ALA A 113 -4.00 37.75 17.43
C ALA A 113 -4.64 36.64 16.58
N MET A 114 -5.77 36.93 15.91
CA MET A 114 -6.41 36.01 14.97
C MET A 114 -5.50 35.71 13.77
N LEU A 115 -4.81 36.72 13.22
CA LEU A 115 -3.85 36.53 12.14
C LEU A 115 -2.65 35.66 12.57
N VAL A 116 -2.14 35.85 13.79
CA VAL A 116 -1.08 34.99 14.35
C VAL A 116 -1.57 33.55 14.54
N LEU A 117 -2.78 33.36 15.06
CA LEU A 117 -3.40 32.03 15.21
C LEU A 117 -3.63 31.34 13.87
N LEU A 118 -4.11 32.07 12.86
CA LEU A 118 -4.28 31.56 11.50
C LEU A 118 -2.94 31.21 10.85
N ALA A 119 -1.90 32.02 11.05
CA ALA A 119 -0.55 31.75 10.52
C ALA A 119 0.13 30.57 11.23
N ALA A 120 -0.01 30.46 12.56
CA ALA A 120 0.48 29.32 13.34
C ALA A 120 -0.27 28.03 13.00
N GLY A 121 -1.60 28.10 12.85
CA GLY A 121 -2.43 26.99 12.39
C GLY A 121 -2.08 26.54 10.97
N ALA A 122 -1.81 27.47 10.06
CA ALA A 122 -1.31 27.16 8.72
C ALA A 122 0.07 26.47 8.78
N ARG A 123 0.98 26.94 9.63
CA ARG A 123 2.31 26.33 9.82
C ARG A 123 2.24 24.93 10.43
N LEU A 124 1.35 24.70 11.40
CA LEU A 124 1.10 23.38 11.97
C LEU A 124 0.45 22.43 10.95
N GLY A 125 -0.50 22.91 10.16
CA GLY A 125 -1.09 22.16 9.05
C GLY A 125 -0.04 21.74 8.00
N VAL A 126 0.86 22.67 7.63
CA VAL A 126 1.97 22.39 6.71
C VAL A 126 3.00 21.43 7.31
N ALA A 127 3.34 21.57 8.60
CA ALA A 127 4.26 20.64 9.28
C ALA A 127 3.68 19.23 9.40
N TRP A 128 2.36 19.11 9.59
CA TRP A 128 1.64 17.83 9.60
C TRP A 128 1.55 17.20 8.21
N LEU A 129 1.33 18.01 7.15
CA LEU A 129 1.37 17.57 5.75
C LEU A 129 2.77 17.17 5.26
N ASN A 130 3.84 17.69 5.88
CA ASN A 130 5.24 17.44 5.50
C ASN A 130 5.87 16.21 6.17
N GLN A 131 5.11 15.36 6.86
CA GLN A 131 5.65 14.05 7.23
C GLN A 131 5.82 13.23 5.94
N PRO A 132 7.05 12.79 5.59
CA PRO A 132 7.28 12.10 4.34
C PRO A 132 6.50 10.78 4.34
N GLY A 133 5.54 10.67 3.42
CA GLY A 133 4.88 9.40 3.11
C GLY A 133 5.87 8.41 2.50
N PRO A 134 5.52 7.11 2.45
CA PRO A 134 6.40 6.07 1.89
C PRO A 134 6.89 6.40 0.47
N LEU A 135 5.99 6.97 -0.36
CA LEU A 135 6.27 7.38 -1.73
C LEU A 135 7.26 8.57 -1.80
N ALA A 136 7.10 9.56 -0.92
CA ALA A 136 7.93 10.77 -0.89
C ALA A 136 9.33 10.53 -0.28
N ALA A 137 9.47 9.51 0.56
CA ALA A 137 10.74 9.10 1.16
C ALA A 137 11.67 8.35 0.19
N MET A 138 11.14 7.86 -0.94
CA MET A 138 11.83 6.96 -1.86
C MET A 138 12.92 7.66 -2.70
N GLY A 139 14.06 6.98 -2.88
CA GLY A 139 15.14 7.47 -3.75
C GLY A 139 14.72 7.49 -5.23
N PRO A 140 15.35 8.32 -6.10
CA PRO A 140 14.99 8.41 -7.52
C PRO A 140 15.07 7.08 -8.29
N VAL A 141 16.12 6.30 -8.04
CA VAL A 141 16.38 5.02 -8.73
C VAL A 141 15.38 3.95 -8.26
N GLU A 142 15.13 3.91 -6.96
CA GLU A 142 14.15 3.02 -6.35
C GLU A 142 12.74 3.34 -6.88
N PHE A 143 12.35 4.62 -6.88
CA PHE A 143 11.08 5.07 -7.42
C PHE A 143 10.87 4.69 -8.89
N ALA A 144 11.89 4.88 -9.74
CA ALA A 144 11.80 4.55 -11.15
C ALA A 144 11.64 3.03 -11.39
N ARG A 145 12.22 2.20 -10.53
CA ARG A 145 12.02 0.74 -10.54
C ARG A 145 10.61 0.40 -10.07
N THR A 146 10.21 0.90 -8.91
CA THR A 146 8.89 0.67 -8.32
C THR A 146 7.76 1.08 -9.25
N VAL A 147 7.83 2.25 -9.89
CA VAL A 147 6.80 2.69 -10.86
C VAL A 147 6.72 1.75 -12.07
N ARG A 148 7.85 1.24 -12.56
CA ARG A 148 7.86 0.31 -13.70
C ARG A 148 7.17 -1.00 -13.33
N ASP A 149 7.58 -1.57 -12.20
CA ASP A 149 7.05 -2.85 -11.71
C ASP A 149 5.55 -2.71 -11.36
N ASP A 150 5.18 -1.59 -10.73
CA ASP A 150 3.79 -1.30 -10.38
C ASP A 150 2.93 -0.98 -11.61
N THR A 151 3.48 -0.41 -12.67
CA THR A 151 2.74 -0.22 -13.94
C THR A 151 2.41 -1.58 -14.55
N ALA A 152 3.39 -2.49 -14.63
CA ALA A 152 3.15 -3.85 -15.11
C ALA A 152 2.14 -4.60 -14.23
N ARG A 153 2.23 -4.40 -12.90
CA ARG A 153 1.28 -4.94 -11.92
C ARG A 153 -0.14 -4.44 -12.16
N TYR A 154 -0.32 -3.12 -12.32
CA TYR A 154 -1.60 -2.51 -12.63
C TYR A 154 -2.22 -3.14 -13.87
N GLN A 155 -1.45 -3.23 -14.97
CA GLN A 155 -1.93 -3.76 -16.23
C GLN A 155 -2.32 -5.24 -16.14
N ALA A 156 -1.61 -6.04 -15.32
CA ALA A 156 -1.97 -7.42 -15.06
C ALA A 156 -3.28 -7.52 -14.25
N LEU A 157 -3.42 -6.72 -13.18
CA LEU A 157 -4.64 -6.67 -12.37
C LEU A 157 -5.86 -6.24 -13.19
N ASP A 158 -5.72 -5.22 -14.04
CA ASP A 158 -6.78 -4.74 -14.91
C ASP A 158 -7.28 -5.83 -15.88
N ARG A 159 -6.35 -6.55 -16.54
CA ARG A 159 -6.70 -7.68 -17.42
C ARG A 159 -7.36 -8.84 -16.67
N GLN A 160 -6.89 -9.15 -15.46
CA GLN A 160 -7.45 -10.22 -14.66
C GLN A 160 -8.86 -9.87 -14.14
N LEU A 161 -9.11 -8.61 -13.77
CA LEU A 161 -10.46 -8.13 -13.45
C LEU A 161 -11.41 -8.30 -14.64
N ASP A 162 -11.01 -7.87 -15.84
CA ASP A 162 -11.79 -8.08 -17.07
C ASP A 162 -12.05 -9.57 -17.32
N GLY A 163 -11.02 -10.41 -17.15
CA GLY A 163 -11.10 -11.86 -17.31
C GLY A 163 -12.11 -12.50 -16.37
N VAL A 164 -12.10 -12.13 -15.09
CA VAL A 164 -13.07 -12.62 -14.09
C VAL A 164 -14.48 -12.15 -14.42
N VAL A 165 -14.68 -10.88 -14.75
CA VAL A 165 -16.01 -10.36 -15.14
C VAL A 165 -16.55 -11.08 -16.38
N ARG A 166 -15.69 -11.36 -17.37
CA ARG A 166 -16.05 -12.14 -18.55
C ARG A 166 -16.40 -13.58 -18.21
N ALA A 167 -15.61 -14.24 -17.36
CA ALA A 167 -15.88 -15.61 -16.96
C ALA A 167 -17.21 -15.73 -16.19
N VAL A 168 -17.50 -14.79 -15.28
CA VAL A 168 -18.81 -14.72 -14.59
C VAL A 168 -19.92 -14.53 -15.61
N ARG A 169 -19.74 -13.68 -16.63
CA ARG A 169 -20.73 -13.47 -17.71
C ARG A 169 -21.01 -14.74 -18.51
N GLU A 170 -20.04 -15.62 -18.67
CA GLU A 170 -20.15 -16.87 -19.44
C GLU A 170 -20.89 -17.99 -18.70
N LEU A 171 -21.14 -17.85 -17.38
CA LEU A 171 -21.89 -18.85 -16.61
C LEU A 171 -23.30 -19.06 -17.16
N SER A 172 -23.81 -20.28 -17.05
CA SER A 172 -25.07 -20.67 -17.69
C SER A 172 -26.25 -19.86 -17.15
N VAL A 173 -26.19 -19.49 -15.87
CA VAL A 173 -27.15 -18.60 -15.22
C VAL A 173 -27.23 -17.22 -15.87
N PHE A 174 -26.21 -16.75 -16.60
CA PHE A 174 -26.25 -15.46 -17.32
C PHE A 174 -26.55 -15.58 -18.82
N GLN A 175 -26.58 -16.81 -19.37
CA GLN A 175 -26.81 -17.05 -20.81
C GLN A 175 -28.29 -17.23 -21.17
N GLY A 176 -29.15 -17.59 -20.22
CA GLY A 176 -30.59 -17.77 -20.45
C GLY A 176 -31.39 -16.47 -20.36
N ASP A 177 -32.57 -16.43 -21.00
CA ASP A 177 -33.49 -15.28 -20.95
C ASP A 177 -34.28 -15.17 -19.63
N ASP A 178 -34.22 -16.19 -18.77
CA ASP A 178 -34.95 -16.21 -17.50
C ASP A 178 -34.17 -15.48 -16.38
N PRO A 179 -34.57 -14.26 -15.98
CA PRO A 179 -33.88 -13.51 -14.94
C PRO A 179 -33.98 -14.21 -13.57
N GLU A 180 -35.00 -15.04 -13.34
CA GLU A 180 -35.23 -15.79 -12.10
C GLU A 180 -34.74 -17.25 -12.20
N GLY A 181 -33.87 -17.56 -13.16
CA GLY A 181 -33.24 -18.86 -13.30
C GLY A 181 -32.59 -19.34 -12.00
N VAL A 182 -32.80 -20.61 -11.66
CA VAL A 182 -32.16 -21.24 -10.49
C VAL A 182 -30.70 -21.54 -10.82
N LEU A 183 -29.79 -21.22 -9.90
CA LEU A 183 -28.37 -21.54 -10.06
C LEU A 183 -28.19 -23.06 -10.05
N SER A 184 -27.46 -23.58 -11.03
CA SER A 184 -26.99 -24.97 -10.96
C SER A 184 -25.86 -25.09 -9.93
N GLY A 185 -25.60 -26.29 -9.41
CA GLY A 185 -24.47 -26.49 -8.48
C GLY A 185 -23.11 -26.08 -9.07
N ASP A 186 -22.94 -26.23 -10.38
CA ASP A 186 -21.73 -25.80 -11.09
C ASP A 186 -21.66 -24.26 -11.18
N ASP A 187 -22.79 -23.58 -11.46
CA ASP A 187 -22.83 -22.11 -11.43
C ASP A 187 -22.62 -21.57 -10.03
N GLU A 188 -23.16 -22.22 -8.99
CA GLU A 188 -22.95 -21.81 -7.59
C GLU A 188 -21.47 -21.83 -7.22
N ALA A 189 -20.78 -22.93 -7.51
CA ALA A 189 -19.34 -23.06 -7.25
C ALA A 189 -18.53 -22.03 -8.04
N ALA A 190 -18.77 -21.93 -9.35
CA ALA A 190 -18.04 -21.01 -10.23
C ALA A 190 -18.30 -19.54 -9.89
N LEU A 191 -19.52 -19.20 -9.43
CA LEU A 191 -19.87 -17.85 -9.00
C LEU A 191 -19.19 -17.47 -7.69
N VAL A 192 -19.09 -18.38 -6.72
CA VAL A 192 -18.32 -18.14 -5.48
C VAL A 192 -16.84 -17.93 -5.81
N GLU A 193 -16.27 -18.78 -6.66
CA GLU A 193 -14.88 -18.64 -7.11
C GLU A 193 -14.63 -17.31 -7.82
N GLY A 194 -15.49 -16.96 -8.78
CA GLY A 194 -15.40 -15.70 -9.53
C GLY A 194 -15.54 -14.48 -8.61
N TRP A 195 -16.45 -14.54 -7.63
CA TRP A 195 -16.66 -13.47 -6.66
C TRP A 195 -15.45 -13.28 -5.74
N LEU A 196 -14.89 -14.37 -5.21
CA LEU A 196 -13.66 -14.32 -4.40
C LEU A 196 -12.49 -13.76 -5.21
N ALA A 197 -12.27 -14.29 -6.42
CA ALA A 197 -11.22 -13.81 -7.30
C ALA A 197 -11.36 -12.32 -7.61
N TYR A 198 -12.59 -11.85 -7.85
CA TYR A 198 -12.89 -10.45 -8.09
C TYR A 198 -12.55 -9.57 -6.87
N LEU A 199 -13.00 -9.94 -5.67
CA LEU A 199 -12.72 -9.20 -4.44
C LEU A 199 -11.21 -9.13 -4.15
N ASP A 200 -10.49 -10.23 -4.34
CA ASP A 200 -9.02 -10.31 -4.22
C ASP A 200 -8.30 -9.33 -5.16
N LEU A 201 -8.73 -9.33 -6.43
CA LEU A 201 -8.20 -8.48 -7.49
C LEU A 201 -8.48 -6.99 -7.21
N ALA A 202 -9.73 -6.67 -6.92
CA ALA A 202 -10.17 -5.30 -6.63
C ALA A 202 -9.44 -4.75 -5.40
N PHE A 203 -9.31 -5.54 -4.34
CA PHE A 203 -8.53 -5.14 -3.18
C PHE A 203 -7.06 -4.88 -3.52
N SER A 204 -6.43 -5.77 -4.28
CA SER A 204 -5.03 -5.62 -4.69
C SER A 204 -4.79 -4.35 -5.50
N LEU A 205 -5.74 -4.01 -6.38
CA LEU A 205 -5.70 -2.80 -7.18
C LEU A 205 -5.98 -1.53 -6.35
N ASP A 206 -6.92 -1.58 -5.41
CA ASP A 206 -7.18 -0.47 -4.48
C ASP A 206 -5.97 -0.18 -3.59
N GLN A 207 -5.24 -1.21 -3.16
CA GLN A 207 -3.99 -1.01 -2.43
C GLN A 207 -2.97 -0.23 -3.28
N GLN A 208 -2.84 -0.54 -4.57
CA GLN A 208 -1.95 0.22 -5.44
C GLN A 208 -2.43 1.66 -5.61
N ARG A 209 -3.74 1.86 -5.79
CA ARG A 209 -4.37 3.18 -5.84
C ARG A 209 -4.03 4.02 -4.61
N VAL A 210 -4.27 3.49 -3.40
CA VAL A 210 -4.00 4.17 -2.12
C VAL A 210 -2.50 4.49 -1.95
N PHE A 211 -1.60 3.63 -2.42
CA PHE A 211 -0.16 3.87 -2.32
C PHE A 211 0.27 5.12 -3.08
N TYR A 212 -0.21 5.22 -4.32
CA TYR A 212 0.13 6.33 -5.18
C TYR A 212 -0.73 7.57 -4.91
N GLU A 213 -1.83 7.45 -4.16
CA GLU A 213 -2.71 8.56 -3.76
C GLU A 213 -1.94 9.68 -3.03
N ASP A 214 -0.81 9.34 -2.39
CA ASP A 214 0.14 10.30 -1.81
C ASP A 214 0.87 11.18 -2.85
N TYR A 215 0.55 11.09 -4.15
CA TYR A 215 1.13 11.93 -5.21
C TYR A 215 1.04 13.42 -4.91
N TYR A 216 0.01 13.88 -4.19
CA TYR A 216 -0.16 15.29 -3.80
C TYR A 216 0.94 15.79 -2.86
N ARG A 217 1.71 14.88 -2.24
CA ARG A 217 2.87 15.20 -1.40
C ARG A 217 4.13 15.47 -2.23
N LEU A 218 4.15 15.09 -3.50
CA LEU A 218 5.23 15.38 -4.45
C LEU A 218 4.98 16.74 -5.10
N ASP A 219 6.00 17.58 -5.18
CA ASP A 219 5.87 18.94 -5.73
C ASP A 219 5.80 18.93 -7.27
N LEU A 220 4.97 19.81 -7.86
CA LEU A 220 4.86 19.99 -9.32
C LEU A 220 6.04 20.76 -9.95
N SER A 221 7.05 21.11 -9.16
CA SER A 221 8.32 21.67 -9.58
C SER A 221 9.02 20.74 -10.56
N ARG A 222 9.89 21.29 -11.40
CA ARG A 222 10.62 20.51 -12.42
C ARG A 222 11.39 19.31 -11.87
N VAL A 223 11.71 19.28 -10.57
CA VAL A 223 12.49 18.20 -9.94
C VAL A 223 11.62 16.99 -9.60
N GLU A 224 10.39 17.21 -9.13
CA GLU A 224 9.51 16.15 -8.61
C GLU A 224 8.29 15.91 -9.50
N ARG A 225 8.06 16.75 -10.52
CA ARG A 225 6.91 16.65 -11.41
C ARG A 225 6.80 15.31 -12.11
N GLY A 226 7.90 14.75 -12.62
CA GLY A 226 7.86 13.44 -13.26
C GLY A 226 7.35 12.35 -12.32
N ARG A 227 7.80 12.38 -11.05
CA ARG A 227 7.30 11.46 -10.02
C ARG A 227 5.85 11.72 -9.67
N HIS A 228 5.48 12.98 -9.45
CA HIS A 228 4.11 13.39 -9.20
C HIS A 228 3.18 12.87 -10.31
N LEU A 229 3.57 13.07 -11.57
CA LEU A 229 2.81 12.68 -12.73
C LEU A 229 2.65 11.16 -12.80
N GLN A 230 3.74 10.40 -12.68
CA GLN A 230 3.69 8.93 -12.71
C GLN A 230 2.83 8.36 -11.58
N SER A 231 2.95 8.93 -10.37
CA SER A 231 2.12 8.54 -9.23
C SER A 231 0.65 8.90 -9.43
N PHE A 232 0.35 10.10 -9.93
CA PHE A 232 -1.03 10.48 -10.25
C PHE A 232 -1.63 9.54 -11.30
N LEU A 233 -0.90 9.25 -12.39
CA LEU A 233 -1.37 8.35 -13.44
C LEU A 233 -1.66 6.95 -12.91
N LEU A 234 -0.79 6.36 -12.09
CA LEU A 234 -1.02 5.03 -11.51
C LEU A 234 -2.22 5.02 -10.55
N THR A 235 -2.36 6.05 -9.72
CA THR A 235 -3.55 6.21 -8.86
C THR A 235 -4.81 6.26 -9.69
N TYR A 236 -4.80 7.09 -10.72
CA TYR A 236 -5.99 7.39 -11.48
C TYR A 236 -6.37 6.25 -12.43
N ALA A 237 -5.39 5.57 -13.03
CA ALA A 237 -5.62 4.36 -13.81
C ALA A 237 -6.27 3.27 -12.94
N ALA A 238 -5.75 3.04 -11.73
CA ALA A 238 -6.32 2.08 -10.79
C ALA A 238 -7.76 2.44 -10.35
N GLU A 239 -8.02 3.72 -10.05
CA GLU A 239 -9.38 4.21 -9.72
C GLU A 239 -10.36 3.96 -10.88
N LEU A 240 -9.96 4.27 -12.12
CA LEU A 240 -10.82 4.10 -13.29
C LEU A 240 -11.08 2.63 -13.62
N SER A 241 -10.05 1.79 -13.52
CA SER A 241 -10.15 0.34 -13.70
C SER A 241 -11.09 -0.29 -12.67
N LEU A 242 -10.91 0.02 -11.38
CA LEU A 242 -11.83 -0.41 -10.31
C LEU A 242 -13.26 0.00 -10.62
N TYR A 243 -13.49 1.29 -10.90
CA TYR A 243 -14.83 1.79 -11.19
C TYR A 243 -15.48 1.05 -12.35
N HIS A 244 -14.75 0.89 -13.46
CA HIS A 244 -15.28 0.28 -14.68
C HIS A 244 -15.63 -1.20 -14.50
N HIS A 245 -14.70 -2.00 -13.97
CA HIS A 245 -14.91 -3.43 -13.79
C HIS A 245 -15.96 -3.72 -12.73
N THR A 246 -16.04 -2.90 -11.67
CA THR A 246 -17.08 -3.01 -10.64
C THR A 246 -18.45 -2.68 -11.22
N ALA A 247 -18.53 -1.64 -12.04
CA ALA A 247 -19.78 -1.29 -12.74
C ALA A 247 -20.24 -2.43 -13.64
N ASP A 248 -19.33 -3.06 -14.37
CA ASP A 248 -19.68 -4.15 -15.28
C ASP A 248 -20.16 -5.41 -14.58
N LEU A 249 -19.53 -5.72 -13.44
CA LEU A 249 -19.96 -6.84 -12.61
C LEU A 249 -21.32 -6.58 -11.97
N ILE A 250 -21.54 -5.38 -11.43
CA ILE A 250 -22.83 -4.99 -10.83
C ILE A 250 -23.92 -4.99 -11.90
N ASP A 251 -23.71 -4.32 -13.03
CA ASP A 251 -24.70 -4.26 -14.11
C ASP A 251 -25.06 -5.68 -14.61
N LEU A 252 -24.09 -6.61 -14.62
CA LEU A 252 -24.32 -8.03 -14.93
C LEU A 252 -25.18 -8.71 -13.86
N VAL A 253 -24.79 -8.61 -12.59
CA VAL A 253 -25.45 -9.30 -11.46
C VAL A 253 -26.84 -8.71 -11.17
N GLU A 254 -27.05 -7.41 -11.37
CA GLU A 254 -28.34 -6.74 -11.16
C GLU A 254 -29.46 -7.30 -12.05
N SER A 255 -29.11 -7.93 -13.17
CA SER A 255 -30.07 -8.60 -14.03
C SER A 255 -30.63 -9.91 -13.46
N ARG A 256 -30.06 -10.43 -12.35
CA ARG A 256 -30.36 -11.77 -11.80
C ARG A 256 -30.64 -11.74 -10.28
N PRO A 257 -31.92 -11.68 -9.83
CA PRO A 257 -32.27 -11.64 -8.41
C PRO A 257 -31.76 -12.82 -7.57
N ASN A 258 -31.73 -14.03 -8.14
CA ASN A 258 -31.25 -15.22 -7.43
C ASN A 258 -29.74 -15.18 -7.19
N VAL A 259 -28.96 -14.64 -8.14
CA VAL A 259 -27.52 -14.42 -8.00
C VAL A 259 -27.24 -13.40 -6.89
N ILE A 260 -27.99 -12.29 -6.85
CA ILE A 260 -27.89 -11.28 -5.77
C ILE A 260 -28.14 -11.94 -4.41
N THR A 261 -29.21 -12.73 -4.31
CA THR A 261 -29.57 -13.43 -3.07
C THR A 261 -28.45 -14.40 -2.66
N PHE A 262 -27.89 -15.14 -3.62
CA PHE A 262 -26.82 -16.10 -3.39
C PHE A 262 -25.51 -15.44 -2.92
N LEU A 263 -25.09 -14.34 -3.56
CA LEU A 263 -23.84 -13.62 -3.20
C LEU A 263 -23.92 -12.89 -1.85
N ASN A 264 -25.12 -12.58 -1.37
CA ASN A 264 -25.33 -11.97 -0.05
C ASN A 264 -25.50 -12.99 1.08
N GLN A 265 -25.48 -14.30 0.80
CA GLN A 265 -25.44 -15.33 1.84
C GLN A 265 -24.06 -15.36 2.50
N ALA A 266 -24.03 -15.48 3.83
CA ALA A 266 -22.78 -15.74 4.55
C ALA A 266 -22.21 -17.11 4.17
N ARG A 267 -20.92 -17.17 3.88
CA ARG A 267 -20.16 -18.39 3.56
C ARG A 267 -18.91 -18.48 4.41
N ALA A 268 -19.01 -19.14 5.56
CA ALA A 268 -17.91 -19.30 6.51
C ALA A 268 -16.75 -20.13 5.92
N ASP A 269 -17.06 -21.09 5.05
CA ASP A 269 -16.11 -21.92 4.30
C ASP A 269 -15.26 -21.12 3.30
N ALA A 270 -15.81 -20.04 2.75
CA ALA A 270 -15.12 -19.11 1.86
C ALA A 270 -14.59 -17.85 2.56
N GLY A 271 -14.84 -17.70 3.87
CA GLY A 271 -14.53 -16.49 4.63
C GLY A 271 -15.34 -15.26 4.20
N LEU A 272 -16.52 -15.42 3.59
CA LEU A 272 -17.37 -14.33 3.12
C LEU A 272 -18.52 -14.04 4.11
N PRO A 273 -18.71 -12.79 4.54
CA PRO A 273 -19.82 -12.38 5.39
C PRO A 273 -21.10 -12.26 4.56
N ALA A 274 -22.23 -12.20 5.25
CA ALA A 274 -23.48 -11.82 4.62
C ALA A 274 -23.35 -10.43 3.96
N ASP A 275 -24.15 -10.20 2.93
CA ASP A 275 -24.29 -8.90 2.26
C ASP A 275 -23.03 -8.35 1.56
N SER A 276 -22.05 -9.21 1.25
CA SER A 276 -20.80 -8.81 0.59
C SER A 276 -21.01 -8.11 -0.77
N TYR A 277 -21.97 -8.57 -1.57
CA TYR A 277 -22.32 -7.93 -2.85
C TYR A 277 -23.07 -6.62 -2.65
N ALA A 278 -24.02 -6.58 -1.71
CA ALA A 278 -24.76 -5.36 -1.38
C ALA A 278 -23.82 -4.23 -0.93
N ALA A 279 -22.80 -4.55 -0.13
CA ALA A 279 -21.78 -3.61 0.31
C ALA A 279 -20.96 -3.04 -0.86
N LEU A 280 -20.48 -3.89 -1.78
CA LEU A 280 -19.75 -3.44 -2.98
C LEU A 280 -20.64 -2.53 -3.86
N ARG A 281 -21.92 -2.88 -4.02
CA ARG A 281 -22.86 -2.10 -4.81
C ARG A 281 -23.15 -0.72 -4.23
N GLU A 282 -23.39 -0.63 -2.93
CA GLU A 282 -23.66 0.65 -2.25
C GLU A 282 -22.48 1.62 -2.42
N GLU A 283 -21.25 1.09 -2.41
CA GLU A 283 -20.04 1.90 -2.60
C GLU A 283 -19.95 2.48 -4.02
N LEU A 284 -20.04 1.64 -5.06
CA LEU A 284 -19.96 2.10 -6.45
C LEU A 284 -21.08 3.10 -6.80
N THR A 285 -22.29 2.87 -6.28
CA THR A 285 -23.44 3.75 -6.51
C THR A 285 -23.39 5.03 -5.68
N GLY A 286 -22.40 5.18 -4.80
CA GLY A 286 -22.15 6.38 -4.04
C GLY A 286 -21.71 7.55 -4.92
N VAL A 287 -22.18 8.75 -4.60
CA VAL A 287 -21.81 10.02 -5.29
C VAL A 287 -20.29 10.28 -5.27
N SER A 288 -19.55 9.63 -4.36
CA SER A 288 -18.11 9.81 -4.13
C SER A 288 -17.24 9.34 -5.31
N ASP A 289 -17.52 8.17 -5.89
CA ASP A 289 -16.58 7.55 -6.83
C ASP A 289 -16.68 8.18 -8.22
N LEU A 290 -17.90 8.46 -8.68
CA LEU A 290 -18.08 9.22 -9.91
C LEU A 290 -17.55 10.66 -9.79
N SER A 291 -17.55 11.23 -8.58
CA SER A 291 -16.90 12.53 -8.32
C SER A 291 -15.37 12.44 -8.44
N ARG A 292 -14.75 11.33 -8.02
CA ARG A 292 -13.31 11.09 -8.19
C ARG A 292 -12.93 10.93 -9.66
N VAL A 293 -13.74 10.23 -10.45
CA VAL A 293 -13.58 10.15 -11.92
C VAL A 293 -13.59 11.56 -12.54
N VAL A 294 -14.59 12.38 -12.20
CA VAL A 294 -14.68 13.76 -12.75
C VAL A 294 -13.52 14.63 -12.28
N ALA A 295 -13.16 14.58 -11.00
CA ALA A 295 -12.06 15.39 -10.45
C ALA A 295 -10.70 14.99 -11.05
N GLY A 296 -10.43 13.69 -11.17
CA GLY A 296 -9.22 13.17 -11.79
C GLY A 296 -9.12 13.58 -13.26
N LYS A 297 -10.23 13.54 -14.02
CA LYS A 297 -10.27 14.01 -15.41
C LYS A 297 -9.92 15.50 -15.51
N GLN A 298 -10.50 16.32 -14.65
CA GLN A 298 -10.21 17.75 -14.60
C GLN A 298 -8.74 18.01 -14.24
N TYR A 299 -8.19 17.23 -13.32
CA TYR A 299 -6.80 17.35 -12.90
C TYR A 299 -5.82 16.89 -13.99
N LEU A 300 -6.10 15.79 -14.68
CA LEU A 300 -5.33 15.33 -15.85
C LEU A 300 -5.28 16.43 -16.93
N ALA A 301 -6.43 17.05 -17.23
CA ALA A 301 -6.50 18.17 -18.17
C ALA A 301 -5.74 19.42 -17.68
N TYR A 302 -5.76 19.70 -16.38
CA TYR A 302 -4.97 20.78 -15.78
C TYR A 302 -3.46 20.52 -15.92
N LEU A 303 -3.00 19.30 -15.59
CA LEU A 303 -1.60 18.89 -15.69
C LEU A 303 -1.11 19.04 -17.13
N ASP A 304 -1.89 18.58 -18.12
CA ASP A 304 -1.50 18.70 -19.51
C ASP A 304 -1.43 20.16 -19.97
N ARG A 305 -2.49 20.94 -19.68
CA ARG A 305 -2.57 22.35 -20.11
C ARG A 305 -1.50 23.23 -19.49
N MET A 306 -1.19 23.03 -18.21
CA MET A 306 -0.27 23.91 -17.47
C MET A 306 1.18 23.43 -17.51
N HIS A 307 1.41 22.12 -17.67
CA HIS A 307 2.74 21.53 -17.55
C HIS A 307 3.17 20.70 -18.75
N ARG A 308 2.35 20.59 -19.82
CA ARG A 308 2.60 19.69 -20.96
C ARG A 308 2.82 18.26 -20.49
N ALA A 309 2.05 17.85 -19.50
CA ALA A 309 2.21 16.57 -18.80
C ALA A 309 2.15 15.36 -19.73
N ARG A 310 1.40 15.41 -20.85
CA ARG A 310 1.43 14.32 -21.83
C ARG A 310 2.81 14.12 -22.44
N GLU A 311 3.46 15.21 -22.87
CA GLU A 311 4.83 15.14 -23.40
C GLU A 311 5.83 14.68 -22.34
N GLU A 312 5.64 15.10 -21.08
CA GLU A 312 6.48 14.64 -19.98
C GLU A 312 6.27 13.15 -19.69
N ALA A 313 5.04 12.64 -19.75
CA ALA A 313 4.75 11.22 -19.63
C ALA A 313 5.44 10.39 -20.72
N GLU A 314 5.44 10.85 -21.98
CA GLU A 314 6.15 10.19 -23.08
C GLU A 314 7.65 10.08 -22.81
N LEU A 315 8.28 11.18 -22.36
CA LEU A 315 9.71 11.20 -22.05
C LEU A 315 10.08 10.28 -20.88
N LEU A 316 9.14 10.04 -19.97
CA LEU A 316 9.32 9.15 -18.82
C LEU A 316 8.97 7.68 -19.12
N GLY A 317 8.50 7.37 -20.34
CA GLY A 317 8.02 6.04 -20.72
C GLY A 317 6.64 5.69 -20.15
N SER A 318 5.89 6.68 -19.66
CA SER A 318 4.53 6.54 -19.11
C SER A 318 3.43 6.98 -20.09
N GLY A 319 3.76 7.23 -21.36
CA GLY A 319 2.80 7.48 -22.44
C GLY A 319 1.72 6.40 -22.58
N PRO A 320 2.08 5.10 -22.62
CA PRO A 320 1.09 4.02 -22.68
C PRO A 320 0.08 4.04 -21.52
N LEU A 321 0.54 4.30 -20.30
CA LEU A 321 -0.33 4.42 -19.12
C LEU A 321 -1.28 5.61 -19.22
N TRP A 322 -0.83 6.74 -19.81
CA TRP A 322 -1.69 7.87 -20.11
C TRP A 322 -2.80 7.51 -21.10
N ASP A 323 -2.45 6.79 -22.17
CA ASP A 323 -3.41 6.36 -23.19
C ASP A 323 -4.46 5.38 -22.62
N GLU A 324 -4.04 4.50 -21.70
CA GLU A 324 -4.93 3.62 -20.93
C GLU A 324 -5.92 4.41 -20.05
N VAL A 325 -5.44 5.41 -19.31
CA VAL A 325 -6.30 6.33 -18.53
C VAL A 325 -7.35 6.99 -19.42
N GLU A 326 -6.96 7.50 -20.59
CA GLU A 326 -7.89 8.08 -21.55
C GLU A 326 -8.88 7.03 -22.11
N ALA A 327 -8.45 5.78 -22.27
CA ALA A 327 -9.32 4.69 -22.72
C ALA A 327 -10.40 4.33 -21.70
N HIS A 328 -10.04 4.16 -20.42
CA HIS A 328 -11.02 3.91 -19.36
C HIS A 328 -12.00 5.09 -19.22
N LEU A 329 -11.52 6.33 -19.32
CA LEU A 329 -12.40 7.51 -19.31
C LEU A 329 -13.44 7.47 -20.41
N ARG A 330 -13.03 7.14 -21.65
CA ARG A 330 -13.95 6.99 -22.77
C ARG A 330 -14.99 5.89 -22.51
N GLN A 331 -14.58 4.75 -21.95
CA GLN A 331 -15.50 3.66 -21.61
C GLN A 331 -16.53 4.12 -20.57
N ILE A 332 -16.10 4.75 -19.48
CA ILE A 332 -16.98 5.25 -18.43
C ILE A 332 -17.93 6.33 -18.97
N GLU A 333 -17.44 7.25 -19.79
CA GLU A 333 -18.25 8.32 -20.41
C GLU A 333 -19.33 7.80 -21.35
N THR A 334 -19.02 6.76 -22.13
CA THR A 334 -20.01 6.16 -23.04
C THR A 334 -21.16 5.49 -22.27
N ARG A 335 -20.86 4.85 -21.15
CA ARG A 335 -21.86 4.10 -20.35
C ARG A 335 -22.62 4.96 -19.34
N ARG A 336 -21.95 5.88 -18.65
CA ARG A 336 -22.53 6.69 -17.55
C ARG A 336 -22.71 8.17 -17.92
N LYS A 337 -22.92 8.46 -19.21
CA LYS A 337 -23.01 9.84 -19.76
C LYS A 337 -23.97 10.75 -18.99
N ARG A 338 -25.13 10.24 -18.58
CA ARG A 338 -26.18 11.02 -17.88
C ARG A 338 -25.76 11.41 -16.47
N GLU A 339 -25.19 10.47 -15.70
CA GLU A 339 -24.74 10.70 -14.33
C GLU A 339 -23.54 11.66 -14.30
N LEU A 340 -22.57 11.47 -15.19
CA LEU A 340 -21.41 12.36 -15.34
C LEU A 340 -21.81 13.79 -15.71
N ALA A 341 -22.81 13.96 -16.59
CA ALA A 341 -23.30 15.27 -16.98
C ALA A 341 -23.93 16.03 -15.78
N ALA A 342 -24.64 15.34 -14.89
CA ALA A 342 -25.24 15.94 -13.69
C ALA A 342 -24.18 16.43 -12.68
N LEU A 343 -23.10 15.66 -12.50
CA LEU A 343 -22.00 16.01 -11.59
C LEU A 343 -21.10 17.12 -12.14
N THR A 344 -20.86 17.13 -13.44
CA THR A 344 -20.03 18.17 -14.08
C THR A 344 -20.67 19.57 -13.98
N VAL A 345 -22.01 19.63 -13.94
CA VAL A 345 -22.78 20.90 -13.83
C VAL A 345 -22.80 21.45 -12.39
N THR A 346 -22.58 20.60 -11.39
CA THR A 346 -22.69 20.95 -9.96
C THR A 346 -21.33 21.18 -9.26
N SER A 347 -20.23 20.92 -9.95
CA SER A 347 -18.88 20.94 -9.36
C SER A 347 -18.18 22.30 -9.57
N ASP A 348 -18.38 23.23 -8.63
CA ASP A 348 -17.38 24.29 -8.39
C ASP A 348 -16.04 23.62 -8.07
N VAL A 349 -14.92 24.10 -8.60
CA VAL A 349 -13.57 23.54 -8.37
C VAL A 349 -13.01 23.92 -6.97
N ALA A 350 -13.82 24.64 -6.17
CA ALA A 350 -13.46 25.16 -4.86
C ALA A 350 -13.44 24.13 -3.68
N PRO A 351 -14.25 23.06 -3.66
CA PRO A 351 -14.23 22.05 -2.59
C PRO A 351 -12.95 21.19 -2.58
N LEU A 352 -12.25 21.08 -3.72
CA LEU A 352 -11.06 20.23 -3.84
C LEU A 352 -9.89 20.72 -2.97
N LYS A 353 -9.84 22.01 -2.62
CA LYS A 353 -8.85 22.55 -1.66
C LYS A 353 -9.22 22.36 -0.20
N ARG A 354 -10.45 21.95 0.13
CA ARG A 354 -10.92 21.94 1.53
C ARG A 354 -11.49 20.64 2.05
N THR A 355 -11.60 19.60 1.22
CA THR A 355 -12.08 18.32 1.69
C THR A 355 -11.46 17.18 0.88
N VAL A 356 -10.14 17.00 0.99
CA VAL A 356 -9.58 15.65 1.15
C VAL A 356 -9.77 15.27 2.62
N LYS A 357 -11.00 15.44 3.14
CA LYS A 357 -11.35 14.74 4.37
C LYS A 357 -11.57 13.32 3.91
N HIS A 358 -10.71 12.46 4.41
CA HIS A 358 -10.85 11.03 4.59
C HIS A 358 -12.32 10.59 4.76
N THR A 359 -13.08 10.55 3.67
CA THR A 359 -14.09 9.51 3.46
C THR A 359 -13.35 8.43 2.70
N VAL A 360 -12.51 7.78 3.48
CA VAL A 360 -12.00 6.45 3.24
C VAL A 360 -13.17 5.60 2.75
N PHE A 361 -13.00 4.90 1.63
CA PHE A 361 -13.87 3.81 1.17
C PHE A 361 -14.55 3.13 2.37
N PRO A 362 -15.89 3.16 2.55
CA PRO A 362 -16.57 2.47 3.64
C PRO A 362 -16.35 0.94 3.61
N VAL A 363 -15.87 0.41 2.49
CA VAL A 363 -15.27 -0.93 2.40
C VAL A 363 -14.07 -1.08 3.36
N GLN A 364 -13.26 -0.05 3.65
CA GLN A 364 -12.24 -0.15 4.72
C GLN A 364 -12.81 -0.21 6.16
N LYS A 365 -14.13 -0.33 6.34
CA LYS A 365 -14.65 -0.71 7.66
C LYS A 365 -15.24 -2.10 7.63
N GLN A 366 -16.09 -2.45 6.67
CA GLN A 366 -16.68 -3.80 6.61
C GLN A 366 -15.78 -4.83 5.91
N VAL A 367 -15.09 -4.44 4.82
CA VAL A 367 -14.02 -5.23 4.18
C VAL A 367 -12.69 -5.11 4.93
N ALA A 368 -12.44 -4.06 5.73
CA ALA A 368 -11.33 -4.11 6.70
C ALA A 368 -11.68 -4.91 7.97
N GLU A 369 -12.93 -4.95 8.42
CA GLU A 369 -13.39 -5.88 9.46
C GLU A 369 -13.36 -7.33 8.92
N LEU A 370 -13.63 -7.54 7.62
CA LEU A 370 -13.40 -8.80 6.88
C LEU A 370 -11.92 -9.21 6.81
N MET A 371 -11.02 -8.22 6.73
CA MET A 371 -9.59 -8.38 6.44
C MET A 371 -8.69 -7.88 7.58
N GLY A 372 -9.20 -7.89 8.81
CA GLY A 372 -8.46 -7.53 10.03
C GLY A 372 -8.20 -6.03 10.24
N ASP A 373 -8.37 -5.58 11.49
CA ASP A 373 -8.13 -4.22 11.98
C ASP A 373 -6.64 -3.79 11.98
N VAL A 374 -5.77 -4.51 11.28
CA VAL A 374 -4.32 -4.28 11.27
C VAL A 374 -3.95 -3.46 10.03
N ARG A 375 -4.20 -2.16 10.13
CA ARG A 375 -3.73 -1.13 9.19
C ARG A 375 -2.22 -0.92 9.29
N VAL A 376 -1.40 -1.93 9.00
CA VAL A 376 0.05 -1.75 8.89
C VAL A 376 0.59 -2.37 7.61
N ARG A 377 0.35 -1.67 6.50
CA ARG A 377 0.99 -1.97 5.23
C ARG A 377 2.50 -1.74 5.32
N ARG A 378 3.28 -2.72 4.86
CA ARG A 378 4.75 -2.66 4.83
C ARG A 378 5.28 -2.85 3.39
N PRO A 379 5.18 -1.83 2.51
CA PRO A 379 5.68 -1.97 1.15
C PRO A 379 7.20 -2.19 1.18
N GLY A 380 7.67 -3.27 0.54
CA GLY A 380 9.09 -3.62 0.49
C GLY A 380 9.71 -4.11 1.81
N ARG A 381 8.91 -4.28 2.88
CA ARG A 381 9.38 -4.77 4.18
C ARG A 381 8.53 -5.95 4.65
N TYR A 382 9.10 -7.13 4.52
CA TYR A 382 8.47 -8.36 4.99
C TYR A 382 8.89 -8.69 6.42
N LEU A 383 8.11 -9.54 7.09
CA LEU A 383 8.37 -9.92 8.48
C LEU A 383 9.54 -10.87 8.65
N ILE A 384 9.71 -11.81 7.72
CA ILE A 384 10.80 -12.78 7.80
C ILE A 384 12.11 -12.04 7.50
N GLY A 385 12.95 -11.91 8.53
CA GLY A 385 14.25 -11.27 8.44
C GLY A 385 15.40 -12.26 8.36
N ASP A 386 16.63 -11.74 8.31
CA ASP A 386 17.85 -12.55 8.19
C ASP A 386 18.03 -13.56 9.34
N GLU A 387 17.55 -13.24 10.55
CA GLU A 387 17.62 -14.15 11.71
C GLU A 387 16.76 -15.40 11.53
N ASP A 388 15.55 -15.24 10.98
CA ASP A 388 14.65 -16.37 10.68
C ASP A 388 15.25 -17.24 9.57
N LEU A 389 15.81 -16.61 8.54
CA LEU A 389 16.45 -17.30 7.42
C LEU A 389 17.72 -18.04 7.85
N ALA A 390 18.52 -17.47 8.75
CA ALA A 390 19.69 -18.13 9.32
C ALA A 390 19.32 -19.39 10.12
N ARG A 391 18.13 -19.42 10.74
CA ARG A 391 17.59 -20.60 11.44
C ARG A 391 16.99 -21.61 10.47
N LEU A 392 16.35 -21.15 9.39
CA LEU A 392 15.69 -21.99 8.40
C LEU A 392 16.70 -22.69 7.47
N LEU A 393 17.72 -21.99 7.00
CA LEU A 393 18.64 -22.47 5.96
C LEU A 393 19.30 -23.83 6.28
N PRO A 394 19.77 -24.10 7.51
CA PRO A 394 20.33 -25.41 7.87
C PRO A 394 19.33 -26.56 7.85
N MET A 395 18.02 -26.28 7.88
CA MET A 395 16.96 -27.29 7.87
C MET A 395 16.60 -27.73 6.45
N LEU A 396 16.83 -26.86 5.46
CA LEU A 396 16.46 -27.07 4.06
C LEU A 396 17.44 -28.01 3.33
N GLN A 397 16.92 -28.78 2.39
CA GLN A 397 17.69 -29.68 1.52
C GLN A 397 17.27 -29.53 0.05
N PRO A 398 18.20 -29.68 -0.91
CA PRO A 398 17.87 -29.69 -2.33
C PRO A 398 16.68 -30.60 -2.65
N GLY A 399 15.66 -30.02 -3.28
CA GLY A 399 14.41 -30.68 -3.63
C GLY A 399 13.28 -30.53 -2.61
N ASP A 400 13.44 -29.70 -1.56
CA ASP A 400 12.30 -29.30 -0.73
C ASP A 400 11.33 -28.41 -1.52
N VAL A 401 10.03 -28.59 -1.29
CA VAL A 401 8.96 -27.74 -1.81
C VAL A 401 8.66 -26.66 -0.78
N LEU A 402 8.69 -25.40 -1.22
CA LEU A 402 8.51 -24.25 -0.36
C LEU A 402 7.15 -23.61 -0.66
N LEU A 403 6.43 -23.20 0.37
CA LEU A 403 5.25 -22.35 0.25
C LEU A 403 5.57 -20.99 0.86
N GLY A 404 5.24 -19.94 0.13
CA GLY A 404 5.52 -18.57 0.53
C GLY A 404 4.26 -17.72 0.52
N ARG A 405 4.19 -16.78 1.44
CA ARG A 405 3.18 -15.74 1.43
C ARG A 405 3.85 -14.42 1.74
N LYS A 406 3.89 -13.55 0.74
CA LYS A 406 4.17 -12.13 0.91
C LYS A 406 2.82 -11.43 1.00
N ASN A 407 2.48 -10.89 2.16
CA ASN A 407 1.38 -9.94 2.22
C ASN A 407 1.69 -8.79 1.25
N TRP A 408 0.68 -8.33 0.51
CA TRP A 408 0.77 -7.17 -0.40
C TRP A 408 1.56 -7.38 -1.71
N TYR A 409 2.00 -8.62 -2.02
CA TYR A 409 2.69 -8.97 -3.29
C TYR A 409 1.76 -9.62 -4.33
N LEU A 410 2.00 -9.38 -5.63
CA LEU A 410 1.06 -9.65 -6.73
C LEU A 410 1.01 -11.11 -7.20
N SER A 411 2.03 -11.95 -6.97
CA SER A 411 1.99 -13.37 -7.39
C SER A 411 0.89 -14.18 -6.69
N ASN A 412 0.07 -13.53 -5.85
CA ASN A 412 -0.98 -14.07 -5.02
C ASN A 412 -2.40 -13.94 -5.58
N VAL A 413 -2.57 -13.47 -6.82
CA VAL A 413 -3.87 -13.03 -7.32
C VAL A 413 -4.50 -14.08 -8.22
N GLY A 414 -5.74 -14.50 -7.90
CA GLY A 414 -6.55 -15.40 -8.72
C GLY A 414 -6.76 -16.82 -8.18
N LEU A 415 -6.06 -17.24 -7.12
CA LEU A 415 -6.22 -18.56 -6.48
C LEU A 415 -6.62 -18.42 -5.00
N PRO A 416 -7.73 -19.04 -4.56
CA PRO A 416 -8.20 -18.92 -3.18
C PRO A 416 -7.30 -19.66 -2.19
N GLY A 417 -7.21 -19.15 -0.96
CA GLY A 417 -6.54 -19.81 0.18
C GLY A 417 -5.36 -19.05 0.77
N PHE A 418 -4.86 -19.55 1.90
CA PHE A 418 -3.80 -18.92 2.68
C PHE A 418 -2.45 -18.87 1.95
N TRP A 419 -2.09 -19.93 1.22
CA TRP A 419 -0.82 -20.03 0.51
C TRP A 419 -0.95 -19.62 -0.96
N PRO A 420 -0.38 -18.47 -1.35
CA PRO A 420 -0.46 -17.99 -2.72
C PRO A 420 0.70 -18.39 -3.62
N HIS A 421 1.83 -18.83 -3.06
CA HIS A 421 3.06 -19.03 -3.82
C HIS A 421 3.73 -20.36 -3.47
N ALA A 422 4.24 -21.05 -4.49
CA ALA A 422 5.00 -22.28 -4.36
C ALA A 422 6.34 -22.16 -5.09
N MET A 423 7.40 -22.73 -4.52
CA MET A 423 8.74 -22.64 -5.06
C MET A 423 9.48 -23.96 -4.87
N LEU A 424 10.53 -24.18 -5.66
CA LEU A 424 11.44 -25.32 -5.51
C LEU A 424 12.75 -24.86 -4.88
N TYR A 425 13.13 -25.46 -3.75
CA TYR A 425 14.45 -25.22 -3.16
C TYR A 425 15.51 -26.04 -3.89
N VAL A 426 16.47 -25.35 -4.51
CA VAL A 426 17.62 -25.97 -5.20
C VAL A 426 18.78 -26.16 -4.23
N GLY A 427 18.89 -25.30 -3.21
CA GLY A 427 20.02 -25.27 -2.29
C GLY A 427 21.22 -24.48 -2.81
N THR A 428 22.28 -24.40 -2.02
CA THR A 428 23.59 -23.83 -2.34
C THR A 428 24.44 -24.82 -3.14
N ASN A 429 25.56 -24.37 -3.72
CA ASN A 429 26.46 -25.27 -4.45
C ASN A 429 27.08 -26.31 -3.49
N GLU A 430 27.33 -25.93 -2.25
CA GLU A 430 27.83 -26.79 -1.19
C GLU A 430 26.80 -27.86 -0.81
N GLN A 431 25.51 -27.50 -0.72
CA GLN A 431 24.44 -28.46 -0.49
C GLN A 431 24.27 -29.43 -1.66
N LEU A 432 24.34 -28.95 -2.91
CA LEU A 432 24.30 -29.81 -4.10
C LEU A 432 25.46 -30.81 -4.09
N ALA A 433 26.68 -30.33 -3.81
CA ALA A 433 27.87 -31.17 -3.73
C ALA A 433 27.76 -32.23 -2.63
N ALA A 434 27.27 -31.85 -1.44
CA ALA A 434 27.17 -32.73 -0.30
C ALA A 434 26.04 -33.77 -0.40
N SER A 435 24.94 -33.45 -1.09
CA SER A 435 23.74 -34.30 -1.13
C SER A 435 23.51 -35.00 -2.46
N LEU A 436 23.71 -34.34 -3.60
CA LEU A 436 23.38 -34.87 -4.92
C LEU A 436 24.62 -35.34 -5.68
N ASP A 437 25.73 -34.60 -5.65
CA ASP A 437 26.96 -35.00 -6.36
C ASP A 437 27.65 -36.20 -5.70
N ALA A 438 27.43 -36.40 -4.40
CA ALA A 438 27.99 -37.51 -3.64
C ALA A 438 27.11 -38.79 -3.68
N ASP A 439 25.88 -38.71 -4.20
CA ASP A 439 24.93 -39.83 -4.17
C ASP A 439 25.10 -40.78 -5.37
N PRO A 440 25.32 -42.09 -5.15
CA PRO A 440 25.56 -43.04 -6.24
C PRO A 440 24.37 -43.21 -7.19
N GLU A 441 23.13 -43.11 -6.70
CA GLU A 441 21.94 -43.25 -7.55
C GLU A 441 21.76 -42.01 -8.43
N VAL A 442 22.08 -40.83 -7.91
CA VAL A 442 22.12 -39.58 -8.69
C VAL A 442 23.17 -39.68 -9.79
N LEU A 443 24.41 -40.10 -9.47
CA LEU A 443 25.47 -40.26 -10.46
C LEU A 443 25.09 -41.25 -11.58
N ALA A 444 24.50 -42.39 -11.20
CA ALA A 444 24.00 -43.38 -12.15
C ALA A 444 22.82 -42.88 -13.00
N TRP A 445 21.97 -42.01 -12.44
CA TRP A 445 20.92 -41.34 -13.21
C TRP A 445 21.53 -40.33 -14.20
N VAL A 446 22.45 -39.47 -13.77
CA VAL A 446 23.15 -38.49 -14.63
C VAL A 446 23.87 -39.18 -15.78
N GLU A 447 24.60 -40.26 -15.51
CA GLU A 447 25.32 -41.02 -16.54
C GLU A 447 24.35 -41.60 -17.58
N ARG A 448 23.20 -42.13 -17.16
CA ARG A 448 22.15 -42.60 -18.08
C ARG A 448 21.53 -41.44 -18.88
N SER A 449 21.37 -40.27 -18.27
CA SER A 449 20.73 -39.11 -18.91
C SER A 449 21.63 -38.41 -19.94
N CYS A 450 22.94 -38.35 -19.72
CA CYS A 450 23.87 -37.63 -20.60
C CYS A 450 24.91 -38.52 -21.31
N GLY A 451 24.93 -39.82 -21.04
CA GLY A 451 25.80 -40.81 -21.68
C GLY A 451 27.26 -40.81 -21.21
N ARG A 452 27.57 -40.15 -20.09
CA ARG A 452 28.93 -40.08 -19.51
C ARG A 452 28.89 -39.81 -18.01
N PRO A 453 29.90 -40.25 -17.25
CA PRO A 453 29.96 -40.01 -15.81
C PRO A 453 30.23 -38.53 -15.53
N LEU A 454 29.27 -37.85 -14.93
CA LEU A 454 29.36 -36.47 -14.45
C LEU A 454 28.73 -36.38 -13.06
N THR A 455 29.17 -35.40 -12.27
CA THR A 455 28.40 -34.97 -11.10
C THR A 455 27.09 -34.32 -11.54
N PHE A 456 26.12 -34.19 -10.63
CA PHE A 456 24.86 -33.52 -10.93
C PHE A 456 25.09 -32.04 -11.24
N SER A 457 25.95 -31.37 -10.47
CA SER A 457 26.34 -29.97 -10.71
C SER A 457 27.00 -29.79 -12.08
N ASP A 458 27.92 -30.68 -12.48
CA ASP A 458 28.55 -30.62 -13.82
C ASP A 458 27.54 -30.87 -14.94
N TYR A 459 26.56 -31.74 -14.70
CA TYR A 459 25.46 -31.97 -15.63
C TYR A 459 24.61 -30.72 -15.81
N LEU A 460 24.23 -30.03 -14.72
CA LEU A 460 23.51 -28.75 -14.82
C LEU A 460 24.34 -27.68 -15.52
N ALA A 461 25.63 -27.56 -15.19
CA ALA A 461 26.54 -26.59 -15.79
C ALA A 461 26.68 -26.77 -17.31
N GLN A 462 26.74 -28.02 -17.79
CA GLN A 462 26.82 -28.32 -19.22
C GLN A 462 25.48 -28.16 -19.93
N THR A 463 24.38 -28.51 -19.27
CA THR A 463 23.04 -28.47 -19.88
C THR A 463 22.47 -27.05 -19.92
N TYR A 464 22.74 -26.26 -18.87
CA TYR A 464 22.18 -24.91 -18.66
C TYR A 464 23.29 -23.88 -18.35
N PRO A 465 24.25 -23.67 -19.26
CA PRO A 465 25.47 -22.90 -18.96
C PRO A 465 25.20 -21.44 -18.57
N ARG A 466 24.16 -20.81 -19.15
CA ARG A 466 23.77 -19.43 -18.80
C ARG A 466 23.26 -19.34 -17.36
N ALA A 467 22.25 -20.16 -17.02
CA ALA A 467 21.66 -20.19 -15.69
C ALA A 467 22.67 -20.58 -14.61
N TRP A 468 23.58 -21.51 -14.94
CA TRP A 468 24.64 -21.90 -14.03
C TRP A 468 25.68 -20.78 -13.83
N ALA A 469 26.06 -20.08 -14.89
CA ALA A 469 26.98 -18.94 -14.79
C ALA A 469 26.39 -17.79 -13.95
N GLU A 470 25.10 -17.49 -14.11
CA GLU A 470 24.39 -16.53 -13.26
C GLU A 470 24.45 -16.96 -11.80
N ARG A 471 24.09 -18.22 -11.51
CA ARG A 471 24.14 -18.77 -10.16
C ARG A 471 25.54 -18.65 -9.51
N LEU A 472 26.61 -18.92 -10.26
CA LEU A 472 27.98 -18.77 -9.77
C LEU A 472 28.36 -17.31 -9.49
N ALA A 473 27.85 -16.36 -10.27
CA ALA A 473 28.12 -14.93 -10.05
C ALA A 473 27.52 -14.40 -8.73
N HIS A 474 26.55 -15.11 -8.15
CA HIS A 474 25.81 -14.73 -6.94
C HIS A 474 26.17 -15.60 -5.72
N ALA A 475 27.13 -16.53 -5.82
CA ALA A 475 27.37 -17.57 -4.82
C ALA A 475 27.77 -17.06 -3.42
N ASP A 476 28.51 -15.94 -3.33
CA ASP A 476 29.17 -15.53 -2.07
C ASP A 476 28.31 -14.67 -1.14
N GLU A 477 27.53 -13.71 -1.68
CA GLU A 477 26.74 -12.77 -0.86
C GLU A 477 25.23 -13.09 -0.88
N HIS A 478 24.71 -13.46 -2.04
CA HIS A 478 23.27 -13.59 -2.28
C HIS A 478 22.99 -14.84 -3.11
N PRO A 479 23.25 -16.05 -2.55
CA PRO A 479 23.18 -17.27 -3.31
C PRO A 479 21.75 -17.51 -3.81
N LEU A 480 21.64 -17.71 -5.12
CA LEU A 480 20.38 -18.09 -5.75
C LEU A 480 20.09 -19.54 -5.32
N THR A 481 19.11 -19.76 -4.47
CA THR A 481 18.84 -21.07 -3.83
C THR A 481 17.43 -21.57 -4.09
N VAL A 482 16.59 -20.73 -4.69
CA VAL A 482 15.18 -20.98 -4.97
C VAL A 482 14.96 -20.85 -6.47
N LEU A 483 14.14 -21.74 -7.05
CA LEU A 483 13.62 -21.61 -8.40
C LEU A 483 12.10 -21.40 -8.31
N GLU A 484 11.63 -20.31 -8.91
CA GLU A 484 10.24 -19.87 -8.80
C GLU A 484 9.75 -19.24 -10.12
N ALA A 485 8.43 -19.17 -10.28
CA ALA A 485 7.81 -18.34 -11.31
C ALA A 485 7.17 -17.11 -10.65
N VAL A 486 7.62 -15.93 -11.05
CA VAL A 486 7.09 -14.62 -10.62
C VAL A 486 6.79 -13.78 -11.85
N SER A 487 6.28 -12.55 -11.70
CA SER A 487 5.89 -11.68 -12.84
C SER A 487 6.94 -11.53 -13.95
N GLU A 488 8.21 -11.62 -13.59
CA GLU A 488 9.38 -11.54 -14.47
C GLU A 488 9.65 -12.84 -15.26
N GLY A 489 8.94 -13.91 -14.95
CA GLY A 489 9.08 -15.24 -15.52
C GLY A 489 9.58 -16.29 -14.52
N VAL A 490 10.01 -17.43 -15.06
CA VAL A 490 10.67 -18.48 -14.27
C VAL A 490 12.14 -18.15 -14.12
N LEU A 491 12.57 -17.94 -12.88
CA LEU A 491 13.91 -17.46 -12.56
C LEU A 491 14.48 -18.13 -11.30
N GLN A 492 15.75 -17.85 -11.04
CA GLN A 492 16.42 -18.22 -9.80
C GLN A 492 16.45 -17.03 -8.85
N SER A 493 16.09 -17.26 -7.60
CA SER A 493 15.98 -16.23 -6.55
C SER A 493 16.80 -16.57 -5.31
N THR A 494 17.09 -15.53 -4.53
CA THR A 494 17.58 -15.70 -3.16
C THR A 494 16.45 -16.13 -2.23
N LEU A 495 16.78 -16.84 -1.16
CA LEU A 495 15.80 -17.21 -0.14
C LEU A 495 15.20 -15.96 0.54
N GLN A 496 16.02 -14.91 0.73
CA GLN A 496 15.63 -13.60 1.24
C GLN A 496 14.56 -12.94 0.38
N HIS A 497 14.73 -13.00 -0.94
CA HIS A 497 13.73 -12.47 -1.85
C HIS A 497 12.44 -13.28 -1.77
N ALA A 498 12.53 -14.60 -1.64
CA ALA A 498 11.39 -15.52 -1.67
C ALA A 498 10.54 -15.53 -0.39
N SER A 499 11.13 -15.31 0.80
CA SER A 499 10.54 -15.72 2.07
C SER A 499 9.30 -14.95 2.53
N GLY A 500 9.21 -13.65 2.28
CA GLY A 500 8.00 -12.87 2.59
C GLY A 500 7.63 -12.83 4.07
N ASP A 501 6.34 -12.94 4.38
CA ASP A 501 5.80 -12.81 5.75
C ASP A 501 5.49 -14.16 6.40
N TYR A 502 5.10 -15.15 5.60
CA TYR A 502 4.89 -16.54 6.03
C TYR A 502 5.61 -17.48 5.09
N PHE A 503 6.19 -18.54 5.64
CA PHE A 503 7.00 -19.46 4.85
C PHE A 503 6.93 -20.87 5.42
N ALA A 504 6.66 -21.86 4.57
CA ALA A 504 6.69 -23.27 4.95
C ALA A 504 7.58 -24.07 4.01
N ALA A 505 8.18 -25.12 4.54
CA ALA A 505 9.00 -26.06 3.79
C ALA A 505 8.52 -27.50 4.04
N MET A 506 8.31 -28.22 2.94
CA MET A 506 7.90 -29.61 2.91
C MET A 506 8.91 -30.42 2.11
N ARG A 507 9.34 -31.57 2.65
CA ARG A 507 10.33 -32.42 1.99
C ARG A 507 9.68 -33.59 1.29
N PRO A 508 9.77 -33.74 -0.04
CA PRO A 508 9.28 -34.92 -0.74
C PRO A 508 9.93 -36.21 -0.22
N ARG A 509 9.12 -37.24 0.04
CA ARG A 509 9.54 -38.61 0.37
C ARG A 509 9.92 -39.38 -0.88
N LEU A 510 10.87 -38.83 -1.63
CA LEU A 510 11.37 -39.36 -2.89
C LEU A 510 12.88 -39.59 -2.79
N ALA A 511 13.38 -40.56 -3.57
CA ALA A 511 14.81 -40.85 -3.63
C ALA A 511 15.62 -39.64 -4.15
N PRO A 512 16.90 -39.49 -3.75
CA PRO A 512 17.74 -38.35 -4.15
C PRO A 512 17.80 -38.11 -5.66
N TRP A 513 17.89 -39.17 -6.47
CA TRP A 513 17.91 -39.07 -7.93
C TRP A 513 16.62 -38.50 -8.53
N VAL A 514 15.46 -38.72 -7.88
CA VAL A 514 14.17 -38.15 -8.31
C VAL A 514 14.14 -36.65 -8.00
N LYS A 515 14.68 -36.24 -6.85
CA LYS A 515 14.84 -34.82 -6.50
C LYS A 515 15.81 -34.11 -7.45
N ALA A 516 16.94 -34.76 -7.78
CA ALA A 516 17.88 -34.28 -8.78
C ALA A 516 17.23 -34.12 -10.16
N GLN A 517 16.44 -35.12 -10.59
CA GLN A 517 15.66 -35.04 -11.82
C GLN A 517 14.67 -33.87 -11.81
N ALA A 518 13.93 -33.67 -10.71
CA ALA A 518 12.99 -32.56 -10.57
C ALA A 518 13.68 -31.19 -10.67
N ILE A 519 14.83 -31.02 -9.99
CA ILE A 519 15.65 -29.80 -10.09
C ILE A 519 16.12 -29.59 -11.53
N ALA A 520 16.67 -30.61 -12.20
CA ALA A 520 17.11 -30.48 -13.59
C ALA A 520 15.97 -30.10 -14.54
N ARG A 521 14.77 -30.66 -14.33
CA ARG A 521 13.57 -30.28 -15.11
C ARG A 521 13.18 -28.83 -14.87
N ALA A 522 13.23 -28.38 -13.62
CA ALA A 522 12.93 -27.00 -13.26
C ALA A 522 13.91 -26.00 -13.92
N PHE A 523 15.19 -26.35 -14.02
CA PHE A 523 16.17 -25.56 -14.79
C PHE A 523 15.78 -25.44 -16.28
N GLY A 524 15.16 -26.47 -16.86
CA GLY A 524 14.62 -26.42 -18.22
C GLY A 524 13.44 -25.47 -18.43
N TYR A 525 12.88 -24.92 -17.36
CA TYR A 525 11.80 -23.94 -17.40
C TYR A 525 12.28 -22.49 -17.25
N LEU A 526 13.55 -22.25 -16.91
CA LEU A 526 14.10 -20.90 -16.76
C LEU A 526 13.91 -20.06 -18.03
N ASP A 527 13.77 -18.75 -17.85
CA ASP A 527 13.48 -17.75 -18.88
C ASP A 527 12.08 -17.86 -19.54
N ARG A 528 11.23 -18.82 -19.15
CA ARG A 528 9.84 -18.87 -19.61
C ARG A 528 9.04 -17.72 -18.98
N PRO A 529 8.16 -17.04 -19.74
CA PRO A 529 7.33 -15.96 -19.21
C PRO A 529 6.36 -16.48 -18.16
N TYR A 530 5.92 -15.59 -17.27
CA TYR A 530 4.90 -15.89 -16.27
C TYR A 530 3.54 -16.05 -16.92
N ASP A 531 2.78 -17.04 -16.49
CA ASP A 531 1.40 -17.20 -16.93
C ASP A 531 0.44 -16.39 -16.05
N PHE A 532 0.07 -15.21 -16.54
CA PHE A 532 -0.93 -14.36 -15.90
C PHE A 532 -2.37 -14.84 -16.11
N ASP A 533 -2.59 -15.77 -17.05
CA ASP A 533 -3.89 -16.32 -17.44
C ASP A 533 -4.16 -17.69 -16.78
N PHE A 534 -3.20 -18.24 -16.03
CA PHE A 534 -3.28 -19.53 -15.30
C PHE A 534 -3.74 -20.70 -16.19
N ASP A 535 -3.23 -20.80 -17.43
CA ASP A 535 -3.55 -21.86 -18.39
C ASP A 535 -2.55 -23.03 -18.35
N PHE A 536 -2.89 -24.07 -17.58
CA PHE A 536 -2.05 -25.28 -17.44
C PHE A 536 -2.05 -26.18 -18.71
N ALA A 537 -2.81 -25.84 -19.75
CA ALA A 537 -2.85 -26.62 -21.00
C ALA A 537 -1.61 -26.41 -21.89
N SER A 538 -0.90 -25.29 -21.70
CA SER A 538 0.34 -24.94 -22.42
C SER A 538 1.53 -24.95 -21.48
N ASP A 539 2.75 -25.10 -22.01
CA ASP A 539 3.98 -24.91 -21.25
C ASP A 539 4.76 -23.65 -21.68
N GLN A 540 4.15 -22.79 -22.51
CA GLN A 540 4.78 -21.57 -23.03
C GLN A 540 4.90 -20.46 -21.97
N SER A 541 4.06 -20.50 -20.94
CA SER A 541 4.09 -19.64 -19.76
C SER A 541 3.77 -20.52 -18.55
N LEU A 542 4.35 -20.25 -17.37
CA LEU A 542 4.16 -21.11 -16.19
C LEU A 542 3.78 -20.31 -14.94
N VAL A 543 2.91 -20.90 -14.12
CA VAL A 543 2.58 -20.42 -12.76
C VAL A 543 3.54 -21.02 -11.73
N CYS A 544 3.66 -20.41 -10.55
CA CYS A 544 4.59 -20.84 -9.49
C CYS A 544 4.41 -22.31 -9.05
N SER A 545 3.17 -22.72 -8.78
CA SER A 545 2.80 -24.10 -8.46
C SER A 545 2.96 -25.06 -9.63
N GLU A 546 2.81 -24.56 -10.87
CA GLU A 546 2.96 -25.35 -12.07
C GLU A 546 4.42 -25.75 -12.31
N VAL A 547 5.39 -24.88 -12.01
CA VAL A 547 6.81 -25.23 -12.05
C VAL A 547 7.10 -26.42 -11.13
N VAL A 548 6.59 -26.39 -9.89
CA VAL A 548 6.75 -27.49 -8.92
C VAL A 548 6.04 -28.75 -9.40
N TRP A 549 4.78 -28.63 -9.82
CA TRP A 549 3.98 -29.74 -10.33
C TRP A 549 4.64 -30.40 -11.54
N ARG A 550 5.06 -29.61 -12.53
CA ARG A 550 5.74 -30.12 -13.72
C ARG A 550 7.07 -30.74 -13.34
N ALA A 551 7.86 -30.17 -12.45
CA ALA A 551 9.14 -30.73 -12.02
C ALA A 551 8.97 -32.13 -11.40
N TYR A 552 7.97 -32.31 -10.53
CA TYR A 552 7.79 -33.54 -9.75
C TYR A 552 6.76 -34.54 -10.28
N ARG A 553 5.93 -34.19 -11.27
CA ARG A 553 4.90 -35.12 -11.75
C ARG A 553 5.52 -36.46 -12.19
N PRO A 554 4.90 -37.61 -11.86
CA PRO A 554 5.37 -38.93 -12.27
C PRO A 554 5.62 -39.02 -13.79
N GLN A 555 6.61 -39.81 -14.18
CA GLN A 555 6.93 -40.10 -15.57
C GLN A 555 6.99 -41.61 -15.79
N GLU A 556 6.94 -42.05 -17.04
CA GLU A 556 7.13 -43.46 -17.36
C GLU A 556 8.49 -43.94 -16.82
N GLY A 557 8.46 -44.88 -15.88
CA GLY A 557 9.66 -45.42 -15.24
C GLY A 557 10.29 -44.55 -14.15
N ALA A 558 9.67 -43.44 -13.73
CA ALA A 558 10.15 -42.63 -12.60
C ALA A 558 8.99 -42.21 -11.67
N PRO A 559 9.09 -42.46 -10.35
CA PRO A 559 8.08 -42.01 -9.39
C PRO A 559 8.10 -40.47 -9.28
N GLY A 560 7.05 -39.91 -8.70
CA GLY A 560 6.90 -38.47 -8.55
C GLY A 560 5.86 -38.12 -7.49
N LEU A 561 5.44 -36.85 -7.49
CA LEU A 561 4.36 -36.36 -6.62
C LEU A 561 3.02 -36.40 -7.36
N GLU A 562 2.04 -37.07 -6.76
CA GLU A 562 0.65 -37.09 -7.17
C GLU A 562 -0.10 -35.92 -6.51
N LEU A 563 0.04 -34.73 -7.10
CA LEU A 563 -0.69 -33.53 -6.68
C LEU A 563 -1.93 -33.35 -7.58
N PRO A 564 -3.15 -33.42 -7.02
CA PRO A 564 -4.38 -33.34 -7.80
C PRO A 564 -4.59 -31.93 -8.36
N LEU A 565 -4.93 -31.83 -9.65
CA LEU A 565 -5.38 -30.58 -10.23
C LEU A 565 -6.83 -30.32 -9.79
N VAL A 566 -7.10 -29.09 -9.38
CA VAL A 566 -8.43 -28.57 -9.06
C VAL A 566 -8.93 -27.73 -10.25
N GLN A 567 -10.23 -27.59 -10.41
CA GLN A 567 -10.79 -26.67 -11.40
C GLN A 567 -10.92 -25.29 -10.74
N VAL A 568 -10.41 -24.25 -11.38
CA VAL A 568 -10.65 -22.85 -11.00
C VAL A 568 -11.11 -22.11 -12.24
N VAL A 569 -12.33 -21.56 -12.21
CA VAL A 569 -12.92 -20.83 -13.35
C VAL A 569 -12.86 -21.66 -14.66
N GLY A 570 -13.18 -22.95 -14.56
CA GLY A 570 -13.23 -23.88 -15.70
C GLY A 570 -11.88 -24.34 -16.27
N ARG A 571 -10.76 -24.01 -15.62
CA ARG A 571 -9.41 -24.45 -16.01
C ARG A 571 -8.78 -25.32 -14.94
N PRO A 572 -8.14 -26.46 -15.31
CA PRO A 572 -7.41 -27.27 -14.35
C PRO A 572 -6.18 -26.50 -13.89
N THR A 573 -6.00 -26.36 -12.58
CA THR A 573 -4.90 -25.66 -11.95
C THR A 573 -4.47 -26.38 -10.68
N LEU A 574 -3.34 -26.02 -10.11
CA LEU A 574 -2.93 -26.46 -8.78
C LEU A 574 -2.61 -25.22 -7.96
N SER A 575 -3.39 -24.92 -6.91
CA SER A 575 -3.03 -23.83 -6.03
C SER A 575 -1.93 -24.27 -5.05
N PRO A 576 -1.00 -23.39 -4.65
CA PRO A 576 -0.08 -23.66 -3.55
C PRO A 576 -0.81 -24.05 -2.25
N ASN A 577 -1.99 -23.47 -2.02
CA ASN A 577 -2.85 -23.84 -0.90
C ASN A 577 -3.32 -25.31 -0.96
N GLU A 578 -3.58 -25.84 -2.16
CA GLU A 578 -3.93 -27.25 -2.33
C GLU A 578 -2.76 -28.17 -1.96
N MET A 579 -1.50 -27.76 -2.17
CA MET A 579 -0.34 -28.53 -1.71
C MET A 579 -0.32 -28.65 -0.18
N ALA A 580 -0.64 -27.57 0.55
CA ALA A 580 -0.78 -27.61 2.01
C ALA A 580 -1.96 -28.50 2.46
N ARG A 581 -3.07 -28.51 1.72
CA ARG A 581 -4.21 -29.40 1.99
C ARG A 581 -3.88 -30.86 1.73
N VAL A 582 -3.15 -31.19 0.65
CA VAL A 582 -2.64 -32.54 0.39
C VAL A 582 -1.78 -33.01 1.56
N TYR A 583 -0.82 -32.17 1.99
CA TYR A 583 0.00 -32.45 3.17
C TYR A 583 -0.84 -32.80 4.41
N ALA A 584 -1.84 -31.95 4.71
CA ALA A 584 -2.70 -32.14 5.87
C ALA A 584 -3.57 -33.40 5.79
N ARG A 585 -4.14 -33.71 4.62
CA ARG A 585 -5.01 -34.88 4.40
C ARG A 585 -4.24 -36.20 4.48
N GLU A 586 -3.01 -36.24 3.97
CA GLU A 586 -2.21 -37.46 3.96
C GLU A 586 -1.43 -37.68 5.26
N HIS A 587 -1.36 -36.70 6.16
CA HIS A 587 -0.60 -36.79 7.40
C HIS A 587 -0.93 -38.05 8.22
N GLY A 588 0.11 -38.82 8.56
CA GLY A 588 -0.03 -40.06 9.32
C GLY A 588 -0.52 -41.27 8.50
N THR A 589 -0.71 -41.11 7.18
CA THR A 589 -1.09 -42.21 6.28
C THR A 589 0.13 -42.80 5.57
N PRO A 590 0.06 -44.06 5.09
CA PRO A 590 1.08 -44.62 4.20
C PRO A 590 1.24 -43.87 2.87
N GLN A 591 0.24 -43.07 2.48
CA GLN A 591 0.23 -42.30 1.24
C GLN A 591 0.93 -40.95 1.36
N ALA A 592 1.31 -40.51 2.57
CA ALA A 592 1.99 -39.24 2.79
C ALA A 592 3.22 -39.07 1.88
N GLN A 593 3.15 -38.04 1.03
CA GLN A 593 4.18 -37.73 0.04
C GLN A 593 5.28 -36.81 0.57
N PHE A 594 5.06 -36.17 1.73
CA PHE A 594 5.96 -35.17 2.30
C PHE A 594 6.26 -35.39 3.78
N ASP A 595 7.42 -34.89 4.22
CA ASP A 595 7.78 -34.67 5.62
C ASP A 595 7.74 -33.17 5.96
N PHE A 596 7.35 -32.83 7.18
CA PHE A 596 7.44 -31.48 7.71
C PHE A 596 8.90 -31.07 7.88
N VAL A 597 9.28 -29.89 7.37
CA VAL A 597 10.60 -29.30 7.62
C VAL A 597 10.48 -28.12 8.57
N ALA A 598 9.73 -27.10 8.18
CA ALA A 598 9.54 -25.89 8.99
C ALA A 598 8.29 -25.12 8.57
N PHE A 599 7.73 -24.35 9.49
CA PHE A 599 6.73 -23.33 9.21
C PHE A 599 7.05 -22.08 10.03
N ILE A 600 7.27 -20.97 9.34
CA ILE A 600 7.41 -19.63 9.91
C ILE A 600 6.07 -18.94 9.72
N ASP A 601 5.39 -18.72 10.85
CA ASP A 601 4.12 -18.01 10.93
C ASP A 601 4.38 -16.58 11.44
N ALA A 602 3.38 -15.71 11.28
CA ALA A 602 3.50 -14.29 11.58
C ALA A 602 2.29 -13.74 12.33
N ARG A 603 2.58 -12.83 13.26
CA ARG A 603 1.59 -11.99 13.94
C ARG A 603 1.71 -10.56 13.43
N GLU A 604 0.75 -10.16 12.60
CA GLU A 604 0.78 -8.87 11.91
C GLU A 604 0.65 -7.69 12.88
N ALA A 605 -0.16 -7.85 13.94
CA ALA A 605 -0.34 -6.85 15.00
C ALA A 605 0.97 -6.51 15.74
N ASP A 606 1.77 -7.55 16.02
CA ASP A 606 3.06 -7.42 16.72
C ASP A 606 4.23 -7.15 15.75
N GLN A 607 3.97 -7.20 14.44
CA GLN A 607 4.99 -7.19 13.40
C GLN A 607 6.13 -8.19 13.65
N SER A 608 5.78 -9.43 14.03
CA SER A 608 6.76 -10.45 14.41
C SER A 608 6.49 -11.80 13.74
N THR A 609 7.56 -12.59 13.61
CA THR A 609 7.56 -13.97 13.12
C THR A 609 7.84 -14.94 14.24
N PHE A 610 7.45 -16.20 14.05
CA PHE A 610 7.83 -17.31 14.92
C PHE A 610 7.77 -18.63 14.16
N PHE A 611 8.56 -19.61 14.60
CA PHE A 611 8.49 -20.97 14.06
C PHE A 611 7.33 -21.71 14.70
N ALA A 612 6.30 -21.98 13.91
CA ALA A 612 5.14 -22.76 14.30
C ALA A 612 5.39 -24.27 14.07
N ASP A 613 4.58 -25.10 14.73
CA ASP A 613 4.69 -26.54 14.64
C ASP A 613 3.94 -27.12 13.43
N GLU A 614 4.09 -28.43 13.24
CA GLU A 614 3.42 -29.15 12.15
C GLU A 614 1.89 -29.11 12.28
N ALA A 615 1.35 -29.05 13.51
CA ALA A 615 -0.10 -28.96 13.70
C ALA A 615 -0.65 -27.63 13.17
N ALA A 616 0.04 -26.52 13.42
CA ALA A 616 -0.27 -25.22 12.86
C ALA A 616 -0.14 -25.21 11.32
N PHE A 617 0.91 -25.84 10.78
CA PHE A 617 1.06 -25.95 9.32
C PHE A 617 -0.09 -26.73 8.67
N ARG A 618 -0.53 -27.85 9.27
CA ARG A 618 -1.67 -28.62 8.74
C ARG A 618 -2.98 -27.83 8.76
N ALA A 619 -3.18 -26.95 9.73
CA ALA A 619 -4.34 -26.07 9.77
C ALA A 619 -4.25 -24.91 8.77
N SER A 620 -3.04 -24.57 8.29
CA SER A 620 -2.82 -23.38 7.46
C SER A 620 -3.54 -23.40 6.12
N GLY A 621 -3.76 -24.58 5.52
CA GLY A 621 -4.48 -24.72 4.24
C GLY A 621 -5.97 -24.35 4.32
N GLU A 622 -6.55 -24.30 5.51
CA GLU A 622 -7.94 -23.86 5.74
C GLU A 622 -8.03 -22.41 6.24
N ARG A 623 -6.89 -21.75 6.47
CA ARG A 623 -6.90 -20.34 6.86
C ARG A 623 -7.36 -19.49 5.68
N SER A 624 -8.13 -18.46 5.98
CA SER A 624 -8.43 -17.43 4.99
C SER A 624 -7.15 -16.67 4.68
N LYS A 625 -7.01 -16.25 3.42
CA LYS A 625 -6.01 -15.24 3.03
C LYS A 625 -6.20 -13.94 3.81
N TRP A 626 -7.40 -13.69 4.32
CA TRP A 626 -7.81 -12.51 5.07
C TRP A 626 -7.72 -12.66 6.59
N ASP A 627 -7.25 -13.82 7.06
CA ASP A 627 -7.05 -14.08 8.49
C ASP A 627 -5.76 -13.39 8.98
N PHE A 628 -5.87 -12.09 9.27
CA PHE A 628 -4.80 -11.28 9.89
C PHE A 628 -4.93 -11.16 11.41
N SER A 629 -6.03 -11.66 11.98
CA SER A 629 -6.31 -11.70 13.41
C SER A 629 -5.81 -13.01 14.01
N GLN A 630 -4.50 -13.12 14.21
CA GLN A 630 -3.97 -14.11 15.13
C GLN A 630 -3.94 -13.48 16.54
N GLU A 631 -4.78 -13.99 17.46
CA GLU A 631 -4.73 -13.65 18.90
C GLU A 631 -3.41 -14.06 19.56
#